data_AF-A0A2T4ULZ8-F1
#
_entry.id   AF-A0A2T4ULZ8-F1
#
_cell.length_a   1.000
_cell.length_b   1.000
_cell.length_c   1.000
_cell.angle_alpha   90.00
_cell.angle_beta   90.00
_cell.angle_gamma   90.00
#
_symmetry.space_group_name_H-M   'P 1'
#
loop_
_entity.id
_entity.type
_entity.pdbx_description
1 polymer ?
#
loop_
_entity_poly.entity_id
_entity_poly.type
_entity_poly.pdbx_seq_one_letter_code
_entity_poly.pdbx_strand_id
1 'polypeptide(L)'
;MAGGPGRPAARAVLSRILAVLGAVVLVAGVLATYLREEVVDQRAFVAHAVDALDEPAVRDLVSGQVVQQLVDEGGTDLIAARPLVRPLVDALVSTEAFGELFEVAARDTHRLLFTRDDDVSFAVADAGTLAIEAVRAAAPGLAESLPATVDVDVVALRDEDLLAGLARAGERARTLALVLPPLGLLLVLAGVAVARDRRAALVRGGLSVAVACGLLVAALTVWRARLGAGAVAPSDLRDEDVRAAVDAAWGVYFAGLRDWLVAIGLAGVMTAALAAGRVTAATATQRLRALVARAGGTPAGAPARTLRGVALVALGGLLLWQPAGVVAAVALLLGGTLVYVGVGELAALLPDRLTRDEPARTGGAGGRGTGPLPWLAAVGVLLLGAVVAGAAVGGDGPAPERASLSPPTPEQATSTGCNGSRALCDRRLDEVVFPGTHNSFSAALEPGWLFANQRTGIRRQLQDGIRLLLLDPHHGVRDGSRVRTDLEADGSDRNRVAAQLSPGAVRAAERLGGRVGLGDLKGRRDVFLCHSLCELGAESFVAELGVVRDFLAANRGEVVVLLIEPSVSPQLVAGALRRARLLDALAVLDRDEPLPTLGQLLRRGDRLVVLTERDGGAYDWYHPAFSFVQDTPLGARKASEFSCAPNRGDEDSPLLMLNHWIDRFPPPFSANRRASTAAALRERVARCEQERGRPVNLIAVDFGDASGVVEVARELNARADDPGDVG
;
A
#
# COMPACT_ATOMS: atom_id res chain seq x y z
N MET A 1 -61.45 -27.39 33.80
CA MET A 1 -60.50 -27.08 32.72
C MET A 1 -59.15 -26.73 33.32
N ALA A 2 -58.16 -27.60 33.15
CA ALA A 2 -56.84 -27.51 33.77
C ALA A 2 -55.90 -26.59 32.96
N GLY A 3 -55.32 -25.58 33.61
CA GLY A 3 -54.23 -24.76 33.06
C GLY A 3 -52.87 -25.33 33.46
N GLY A 4 -52.17 -25.98 32.52
CA GLY A 4 -50.96 -26.77 32.79
C GLY A 4 -49.73 -26.02 33.34
N PRO A 5 -48.82 -26.73 34.04
CA PRO A 5 -47.67 -26.18 34.79
C PRO A 5 -46.52 -25.58 33.95
N GLY A 6 -46.60 -25.56 32.61
CA GLY A 6 -45.52 -25.09 31.71
C GLY A 6 -45.51 -23.59 31.35
N ARG A 7 -46.61 -22.86 31.55
CA ARG A 7 -46.73 -21.43 31.18
C ARG A 7 -45.81 -20.44 31.92
N PRO A 8 -45.46 -20.61 33.22
CA PRO A 8 -44.65 -19.62 33.93
C PRO A 8 -43.15 -19.68 33.56
N ALA A 9 -42.63 -20.87 33.22
CA ALA A 9 -41.26 -21.03 32.74
C ALA A 9 -41.08 -20.42 31.34
N ALA A 10 -42.04 -20.62 30.44
CA ALA A 10 -42.01 -20.08 29.08
C ALA A 10 -41.97 -18.54 29.04
N ARG A 11 -42.77 -17.85 29.89
CA ARG A 11 -42.75 -16.37 29.96
C ARG A 11 -41.41 -15.81 30.46
N ALA A 12 -40.78 -16.50 31.42
CA ALA A 12 -39.47 -16.10 31.94
C ALA A 12 -38.36 -16.27 30.90
N VAL A 13 -38.41 -17.35 30.10
CA VAL A 13 -37.48 -17.59 28.99
C VAL A 13 -37.68 -16.55 27.89
N LEU A 14 -38.93 -16.29 27.49
CA LEU A 14 -39.26 -15.28 26.47
C LEU A 14 -38.80 -13.88 26.86
N SER A 15 -39.02 -13.47 28.12
CA SER A 15 -38.52 -12.19 28.65
C SER A 15 -36.99 -12.05 28.55
N ARG A 16 -36.24 -13.15 28.75
CA ARG A 16 -34.79 -13.15 28.60
C ARG A 16 -34.38 -13.02 27.14
N ILE A 17 -34.98 -13.81 26.24
CA ILE A 17 -34.69 -13.75 24.81
C ILE A 17 -34.93 -12.34 24.27
N LEU A 18 -36.07 -11.74 24.61
CA LEU A 18 -36.41 -10.37 24.19
C LEU A 18 -35.43 -9.32 24.71
N ALA A 19 -34.92 -9.47 25.94
CA ALA A 19 -33.92 -8.54 26.49
C ALA A 19 -32.57 -8.59 25.76
N VAL A 20 -32.10 -9.78 25.37
CA VAL A 20 -30.87 -9.93 24.57
C VAL A 20 -31.06 -9.48 23.15
N LEU A 21 -32.13 -9.94 22.49
CA LEU A 21 -32.40 -9.57 21.12
C LEU A 21 -32.59 -8.05 21.01
N GLY A 22 -33.33 -7.45 21.95
CA GLY A 22 -33.50 -6.00 22.03
C GLY A 22 -32.19 -5.26 22.25
N ALA A 23 -31.29 -5.75 23.11
CA ALA A 23 -29.97 -5.14 23.31
C ALA A 23 -29.10 -5.21 22.05
N VAL A 24 -29.07 -6.35 21.35
CA VAL A 24 -28.33 -6.51 20.09
C VAL A 24 -28.86 -5.59 19.01
N VAL A 25 -30.19 -5.57 18.82
CA VAL A 25 -30.85 -4.71 17.82
C VAL A 25 -30.64 -3.23 18.16
N LEU A 26 -30.68 -2.86 19.44
CA LEU A 26 -30.43 -1.50 19.87
C LEU A 26 -28.99 -1.06 19.56
N VAL A 27 -27.98 -1.89 19.86
CA VAL A 27 -26.58 -1.59 19.56
C VAL A 27 -26.32 -1.53 18.05
N ALA A 28 -26.91 -2.44 17.27
CA ALA A 28 -26.86 -2.36 15.81
C ALA A 28 -27.53 -1.08 15.28
N GLY A 29 -28.61 -0.63 15.93
CA GLY A 29 -29.25 0.65 15.66
C GLY A 29 -28.34 1.83 15.97
N VAL A 30 -27.64 1.82 17.11
CA VAL A 30 -26.66 2.86 17.47
C VAL A 30 -25.54 2.96 16.43
N LEU A 31 -25.00 1.83 15.99
CA LEU A 31 -24.01 1.79 14.90
C LEU A 31 -24.57 2.39 13.60
N ALA A 32 -25.78 2.02 13.21
CA ALA A 32 -26.42 2.55 12.01
C ALA A 32 -26.68 4.07 12.13
N THR A 33 -27.13 4.54 13.30
CA THR A 33 -27.32 5.97 13.58
C THR A 33 -26.00 6.72 13.53
N TYR A 34 -24.94 6.20 14.16
CA TYR A 34 -23.63 6.83 14.10
C TYR A 34 -23.11 6.94 12.66
N LEU A 35 -23.16 5.84 11.90
CA LEU A 35 -22.77 5.86 10.49
C LEU A 35 -23.60 6.88 9.69
N ARG A 36 -24.90 6.97 9.96
CA ARG A 36 -25.77 7.95 9.31
C ARG A 36 -25.35 9.39 9.61
N GLU A 37 -25.13 9.72 10.87
CA GLU A 37 -24.91 11.09 11.33
C GLU A 37 -23.45 11.56 11.18
N GLU A 38 -22.47 10.66 11.23
CA GLU A 38 -21.03 11.02 11.27
C GLU A 38 -20.28 10.67 9.98
N VAL A 39 -20.77 9.70 9.19
CA VAL A 39 -20.10 9.24 7.96
C VAL A 39 -20.92 9.54 6.70
N VAL A 40 -22.24 9.32 6.75
CA VAL A 40 -23.14 9.54 5.61
C VAL A 40 -23.63 10.98 5.55
N ASP A 41 -23.68 11.71 6.67
CA ASP A 41 -23.94 13.14 6.66
C ASP A 41 -22.72 13.90 6.11
N GLN A 42 -22.95 14.77 5.13
CA GLN A 42 -21.89 15.47 4.44
C GLN A 42 -21.12 16.42 5.38
N ARG A 43 -21.80 17.11 6.30
CA ARG A 43 -21.14 18.11 7.14
C ARG A 43 -20.24 17.43 8.16
N ALA A 44 -20.74 16.38 8.80
CA ALA A 44 -19.93 15.63 9.77
C ALA A 44 -18.76 14.92 9.08
N PHE A 45 -18.99 14.27 7.93
CA PHE A 45 -17.92 13.61 7.18
C PHE A 45 -16.77 14.56 6.82
N VAL A 46 -17.11 15.75 6.34
CA VAL A 46 -16.14 16.78 5.94
C VAL A 46 -15.42 17.35 7.15
N ALA A 47 -16.12 17.60 8.26
CA ALA A 47 -15.49 18.04 9.50
C ALA A 47 -14.46 17.02 9.99
N HIS A 48 -14.80 15.73 10.04
CA HIS A 48 -13.87 14.66 10.39
C HIS A 48 -12.70 14.53 9.41
N ALA A 49 -12.91 14.80 8.12
CA ALA A 49 -11.85 14.79 7.12
C ALA A 49 -10.83 15.91 7.41
N VAL A 50 -11.31 17.12 7.69
CA VAL A 50 -10.46 18.27 8.05
C VAL A 50 -9.75 18.02 9.38
N ASP A 51 -10.44 17.53 10.40
CA ASP A 51 -9.84 17.17 11.69
C ASP A 51 -8.77 16.07 11.53
N ALA A 52 -8.97 15.13 10.59
CA ALA A 52 -7.95 14.12 10.29
C ALA A 52 -6.69 14.70 9.64
N LEU A 53 -6.77 15.84 8.94
CA LEU A 53 -5.60 16.52 8.38
C LEU A 53 -4.67 17.11 9.46
N ASP A 54 -5.20 17.34 10.66
CA ASP A 54 -4.40 17.78 11.81
C ASP A 54 -3.53 16.68 12.41
N GLU A 55 -3.82 15.41 12.10
CA GLU A 55 -3.02 14.28 12.55
C GLU A 55 -1.69 14.21 11.77
N PRO A 56 -0.53 14.13 12.46
CA PRO A 56 0.79 14.14 11.81
C PRO A 56 0.95 13.08 10.71
N ALA A 57 0.43 11.87 10.95
CA ALA A 57 0.52 10.78 10.00
C ALA A 57 -0.27 11.02 8.72
N VAL A 58 -1.42 11.68 8.80
CA VAL A 58 -2.24 12.04 7.62
C VAL A 58 -1.56 13.17 6.86
N ARG A 59 -1.05 14.18 7.57
CA ARG A 59 -0.30 15.29 6.98
C ARG A 59 0.93 14.82 6.22
N ASP A 60 1.72 13.94 6.82
CA ASP A 60 2.93 13.38 6.18
C ASP A 60 2.60 12.62 4.90
N LEU A 61 1.48 11.87 4.89
CA LEU A 61 1.00 11.17 3.71
C LEU A 61 0.56 12.15 2.62
N VAL A 62 -0.28 13.14 2.96
CA VAL A 62 -0.78 14.15 2.02
C VAL A 62 0.38 14.96 1.43
N SER A 63 1.31 15.44 2.26
CA SER A 63 2.53 16.10 1.79
C SER A 63 3.38 15.21 0.89
N GLY A 64 3.53 13.94 1.24
CA GLY A 64 4.23 12.95 0.43
C GLY A 64 3.62 12.78 -0.96
N GLN A 65 2.29 12.69 -1.02
CA GLN A 65 1.54 12.59 -2.28
C GLN A 65 1.61 13.87 -3.11
N VAL A 66 1.44 15.04 -2.51
CA VAL A 66 1.58 16.33 -3.22
C VAL A 66 2.98 16.49 -3.78
N VAL A 67 4.02 16.15 -3.01
CA VAL A 67 5.42 16.16 -3.49
C VAL A 67 5.61 15.15 -4.63
N GLN A 68 5.04 13.95 -4.51
CA GLN A 68 5.14 12.92 -5.54
C GLN A 68 4.46 13.36 -6.84
N GLN A 69 3.28 13.97 -6.76
CA GLN A 69 2.55 14.49 -7.92
C GLN A 69 3.26 15.67 -8.57
N LEU A 70 3.80 16.60 -7.78
CA LEU A 70 4.66 17.68 -8.29
C LEU A 70 5.93 17.15 -8.97
N VAL A 71 6.45 16.01 -8.52
CA VAL A 71 7.58 15.30 -9.15
C VAL A 71 7.15 14.59 -10.44
N ASP A 72 5.99 13.94 -10.43
CA ASP A 72 5.48 13.18 -11.58
C ASP A 72 5.12 14.09 -12.75
N GLU A 73 4.61 15.30 -12.47
CA GLU A 73 4.30 16.32 -13.47
C GLU A 73 5.50 17.22 -13.82
N GLY A 74 6.37 17.48 -12.84
CA GLY A 74 7.55 18.34 -12.97
C GLY A 74 8.79 17.68 -13.56
N GLY A 75 8.88 16.35 -13.53
CA GLY A 75 10.03 15.58 -14.01
C GLY A 75 11.30 15.73 -13.16
N THR A 76 12.43 15.26 -13.70
CA THR A 76 13.76 15.25 -13.06
C THR A 76 14.28 16.64 -12.70
N ASP A 77 13.78 17.70 -13.36
CA ASP A 77 14.12 19.09 -13.07
C ASP A 77 13.64 19.52 -11.66
N LEU A 78 12.52 18.94 -11.17
CA LEU A 78 11.95 19.20 -9.85
C LEU A 78 12.36 18.16 -8.78
N ILE A 79 12.75 16.95 -9.19
CA ILE A 79 13.30 15.92 -8.29
C ILE A 79 14.57 16.41 -7.57
N ALA A 80 15.43 17.14 -8.29
CA ALA A 80 16.63 17.77 -7.73
C ALA A 80 16.34 18.74 -6.56
N ALA A 81 15.12 19.30 -6.51
CA ALA A 81 14.67 20.25 -5.51
C ALA A 81 13.85 19.61 -4.38
N ARG A 82 13.59 18.29 -4.41
CA ARG A 82 12.74 17.58 -3.43
C ARG A 82 13.05 17.90 -1.95
N PRO A 83 14.33 18.00 -1.50
CA PRO A 83 14.65 18.36 -0.11
C PRO A 83 14.29 19.81 0.27
N LEU A 84 14.11 20.69 -0.71
CA LEU A 84 13.67 22.08 -0.54
C LEU A 84 12.15 22.21 -0.67
N VAL A 85 11.54 21.37 -1.51
CA VAL A 85 10.08 21.39 -1.76
C VAL A 85 9.31 20.78 -0.61
N ARG A 86 9.78 19.68 0.00
CA ARG A 86 9.02 19.00 1.07
C ARG A 86 8.70 19.91 2.28
N PRO A 87 9.66 20.65 2.86
CA PRO A 87 9.34 21.57 3.96
C PRO A 87 8.38 22.70 3.56
N LEU A 88 8.39 23.12 2.29
CA LEU A 88 7.45 24.13 1.78
C LEU A 88 6.04 23.56 1.62
N VAL A 89 5.93 22.32 1.12
CA VAL A 89 4.65 21.61 1.04
C VAL A 89 4.11 21.33 2.43
N ASP A 90 4.94 20.88 3.38
CA ASP A 90 4.53 20.67 4.77
C ASP A 90 4.01 21.96 5.41
N ALA A 91 4.70 23.08 5.16
CA ALA A 91 4.24 24.40 5.61
C ALA A 91 2.91 24.80 4.95
N LEU A 92 2.74 24.53 3.64
CA LEU A 92 1.52 24.81 2.91
C LEU A 92 0.33 24.00 3.43
N VAL A 93 0.50 22.68 3.60
CA VAL A 93 -0.55 21.76 4.08
C VAL A 93 -1.01 22.15 5.49
N SER A 94 -0.15 22.76 6.30
CA SER A 94 -0.50 23.26 7.63
C SER A 94 -1.27 24.59 7.67
N THR A 95 -1.58 25.19 6.52
CA THR A 95 -2.31 26.47 6.45
C THR A 95 -3.82 26.31 6.48
N GLU A 96 -4.51 27.30 7.04
CA GLU A 96 -5.98 27.39 7.02
C GLU A 96 -6.54 27.41 5.59
N ALA A 97 -5.84 28.08 4.66
CA ALA A 97 -6.20 28.11 3.23
C ALA A 97 -6.17 26.71 2.57
N PHE A 98 -5.19 25.87 2.93
CA PHE A 98 -5.17 24.49 2.45
C PHE A 98 -6.31 23.67 3.08
N GLY A 99 -6.63 23.92 4.36
CA GLY A 99 -7.79 23.32 5.02
C GLY A 99 -9.11 23.61 4.30
N GLU A 100 -9.34 24.86 3.88
CA GLU A 100 -10.54 25.24 3.09
C GLU A 100 -10.60 24.51 1.74
N LEU A 101 -9.46 24.33 1.06
CA LEU A 101 -9.39 23.56 -0.19
C LEU A 101 -9.65 22.07 0.03
N PHE A 102 -9.06 21.51 1.08
CA PHE A 102 -9.26 20.13 1.46
C PHE A 102 -10.73 19.86 1.83
N GLU A 103 -11.39 20.83 2.48
CA GLU A 103 -12.83 20.77 2.75
C GLU A 103 -13.65 20.68 1.44
N VAL A 104 -13.31 21.45 0.40
CA VAL A 104 -13.98 21.34 -0.90
C VAL A 104 -13.78 19.96 -1.51
N ALA A 105 -12.55 19.44 -1.52
CA ALA A 105 -12.25 18.10 -2.05
C ALA A 105 -12.96 16.98 -1.27
N ALA A 106 -13.05 17.11 0.06
CA ALA A 106 -13.76 16.17 0.92
C ALA A 106 -15.27 16.17 0.64
N ARG A 107 -15.88 17.34 0.35
CA ARG A 107 -17.29 17.44 -0.04
C ARG A 107 -17.56 16.73 -1.36
N ASP A 108 -16.68 16.88 -2.34
CA ASP A 108 -16.86 16.24 -3.65
C ASP A 108 -16.63 14.73 -3.58
N THR A 109 -15.66 14.29 -2.77
CA THR A 109 -15.47 12.86 -2.46
C THR A 109 -16.71 12.26 -1.78
N HIS A 110 -17.29 12.97 -0.80
CA HIS A 110 -18.53 12.55 -0.15
C HIS A 110 -19.68 12.43 -1.15
N ARG A 111 -19.79 13.40 -2.06
CA ARG A 111 -20.83 13.37 -3.12
C ARG A 111 -20.70 12.13 -3.99
N LEU A 112 -19.49 11.81 -4.44
CA LEU A 112 -19.20 10.60 -5.22
C LEU A 112 -19.59 9.31 -4.48
N LEU A 113 -19.32 9.26 -3.17
CA LEU A 113 -19.58 8.07 -2.36
C LEU A 113 -21.05 7.85 -2.00
N PHE A 114 -21.82 8.92 -1.75
CA PHE A 114 -23.14 8.82 -1.11
C PHE A 114 -24.29 9.50 -1.86
N THR A 115 -24.03 10.23 -2.94
CA THR A 115 -25.04 10.80 -3.83
C THR A 115 -24.82 10.29 -5.25
N ARG A 116 -25.64 9.32 -5.65
CA ARG A 116 -25.75 8.93 -7.06
C ARG A 116 -26.54 9.99 -7.81
N ASP A 117 -25.85 10.93 -8.44
CA ASP A 117 -26.38 11.57 -9.64
C ASP A 117 -25.63 10.98 -10.85
N ASP A 118 -26.38 10.55 -11.86
CA ASP A 118 -25.90 9.88 -13.08
C ASP A 118 -25.10 10.81 -14.02
N ASP A 119 -24.66 11.96 -13.52
CA ASP A 119 -23.97 12.99 -14.30
C ASP A 119 -22.82 13.56 -13.48
N VAL A 120 -21.74 12.77 -13.35
CA VAL A 120 -20.48 13.28 -12.77
C VAL A 120 -19.41 13.25 -13.83
N SER A 121 -19.52 14.21 -14.75
CA SER A 121 -18.38 14.73 -15.47
C SER A 121 -17.81 15.93 -14.70
N PHE A 122 -16.57 15.78 -14.22
CA PHE A 122 -15.64 16.83 -13.81
C PHE A 122 -16.01 17.81 -12.68
N ALA A 123 -15.12 17.90 -11.69
CA ALA A 123 -14.55 19.16 -11.22
C ALA A 123 -13.34 18.92 -10.28
N VAL A 124 -12.19 18.56 -10.85
CA VAL A 124 -10.89 18.80 -10.18
C VAL A 124 -10.02 19.66 -11.11
N ALA A 125 -10.54 20.84 -11.47
CA ALA A 125 -9.80 21.82 -12.28
C ALA A 125 -9.21 22.98 -11.45
N ASP A 126 -9.61 23.14 -10.18
CA ASP A 126 -9.31 24.36 -9.42
C ASP A 126 -8.32 24.19 -8.26
N ALA A 127 -8.05 22.97 -7.78
CA ALA A 127 -7.08 22.75 -6.70
C ALA A 127 -5.63 22.94 -7.17
N GLY A 128 -5.29 22.48 -8.38
CA GLY A 128 -3.97 22.68 -8.97
C GLY A 128 -3.68 24.14 -9.31
N THR A 129 -4.70 24.87 -9.73
CA THR A 129 -4.62 26.30 -10.08
C THR A 129 -4.29 27.17 -8.86
N LEU A 130 -4.89 26.89 -7.70
CA LEU A 130 -4.63 27.61 -6.44
C LEU A 130 -3.29 27.23 -5.78
N ALA A 131 -2.85 25.98 -5.88
CA ALA A 131 -1.52 25.57 -5.44
C ALA A 131 -0.41 26.28 -6.24
N ILE A 132 -0.60 26.46 -7.55
CA ILE A 132 0.31 27.24 -8.40
C ILE A 132 0.30 28.73 -8.01
N GLU A 133 -0.86 29.31 -7.65
CA GLU A 133 -0.93 30.71 -7.20
C GLU A 133 -0.25 30.92 -5.83
N ALA A 134 -0.35 29.97 -4.91
CA ALA A 134 0.39 29.98 -3.65
C ALA A 134 1.91 29.86 -3.86
N VAL A 135 2.35 29.01 -4.80
CA VAL A 135 3.76 28.88 -5.19
C VAL A 135 4.26 30.15 -5.91
N ARG A 136 3.44 30.78 -6.74
CA ARG A 136 3.72 32.10 -7.37
C ARG A 136 3.92 33.20 -6.33
N ALA A 137 3.14 33.18 -5.24
CA ALA A 137 3.24 34.15 -4.16
C ALA A 137 4.50 33.94 -3.29
N ALA A 138 4.91 32.69 -3.05
CA ALA A 138 6.03 32.36 -2.17
C ALA A 138 7.40 32.29 -2.87
N ALA A 139 7.44 31.87 -4.15
CA ALA A 139 8.68 31.63 -4.90
C ALA A 139 8.51 31.95 -6.41
N PRO A 140 8.51 33.24 -6.80
CA PRO A 140 8.18 33.68 -8.16
C PRO A 140 9.12 33.11 -9.25
N GLY A 141 10.40 32.86 -8.93
CA GLY A 141 11.35 32.27 -9.87
C GLY A 141 11.12 30.79 -10.17
N LEU A 142 10.35 30.07 -9.33
CA LEU A 142 9.98 28.67 -9.54
C LEU A 142 8.69 28.54 -10.37
N ALA A 143 7.86 29.59 -10.34
CA ALA A 143 6.57 29.61 -11.01
C ALA A 143 6.64 29.77 -12.54
N GLU A 144 7.73 30.35 -13.06
CA GLU A 144 7.95 30.45 -14.52
C GLU A 144 8.18 29.08 -15.19
N SER A 145 8.55 28.07 -14.40
CA SER A 145 8.78 26.69 -14.85
C SER A 145 7.61 25.73 -14.64
N LEU A 146 6.52 26.17 -14.01
CA LEU A 146 5.34 25.34 -13.75
C LEU A 146 4.27 25.49 -14.86
N PRO A 147 3.56 24.42 -15.24
CA PRO A 147 2.44 24.50 -16.18
C PRO A 147 1.32 25.41 -15.64
N ALA A 148 0.49 25.96 -16.54
CA ALA A 148 -0.58 26.89 -16.17
C ALA A 148 -1.74 26.24 -15.39
N THR A 149 -1.87 24.92 -15.48
CA THR A 149 -2.88 24.10 -14.81
C THR A 149 -2.24 22.76 -14.45
N VAL A 150 -2.54 22.27 -13.26
CA VAL A 150 -2.16 20.95 -12.74
C VAL A 150 -3.47 20.18 -12.59
N ASP A 151 -3.68 19.14 -13.38
CA ASP A 151 -4.81 18.23 -13.19
C ASP A 151 -4.47 17.36 -11.98
N VAL A 152 -5.03 17.73 -10.83
CA VAL A 152 -4.82 16.96 -9.61
C VAL A 152 -5.66 15.70 -9.70
N ASP A 153 -5.06 14.60 -10.19
CA ASP A 153 -5.61 13.25 -10.01
C ASP A 153 -5.54 12.89 -8.51
N VAL A 154 -6.50 13.39 -7.73
CA VAL A 154 -6.68 13.00 -6.33
C VAL A 154 -7.15 11.55 -6.33
N VAL A 155 -6.23 10.65 -6.00
CA VAL A 155 -6.45 9.23 -5.64
C VAL A 155 -7.71 8.66 -6.30
N ALA A 156 -7.60 8.27 -7.56
CA ALA A 156 -8.56 7.36 -8.16
C ALA A 156 -8.50 6.06 -7.35
N LEU A 157 -9.42 5.90 -6.39
CA LEU A 157 -9.74 4.62 -5.77
C LEU A 157 -10.18 3.70 -6.92
N ARG A 158 -9.20 3.00 -7.50
CA ARG A 158 -9.33 2.13 -8.68
C ARG A 158 -10.22 0.90 -8.46
N ASP A 159 -10.87 0.81 -7.32
CA ASP A 159 -11.70 -0.31 -6.91
C ASP A 159 -13.18 0.12 -6.85
N GLU A 160 -13.81 0.08 -8.02
CA GLU A 160 -15.25 0.31 -8.22
C GLU A 160 -16.12 -0.56 -7.28
N ASP A 161 -15.66 -1.78 -6.95
CA ASP A 161 -16.40 -2.70 -6.09
C ASP A 161 -16.39 -2.26 -4.63
N LEU A 162 -15.25 -1.71 -4.15
CA LEU A 162 -15.14 -1.13 -2.82
C LEU A 162 -16.03 0.11 -2.67
N LEU A 163 -15.97 1.02 -3.65
CA LEU A 163 -16.78 2.24 -3.67
C LEU A 163 -18.28 1.92 -3.70
N ALA A 164 -18.69 0.98 -4.57
CA ALA A 164 -20.06 0.48 -4.63
C ALA A 164 -20.47 -0.25 -3.33
N GLY A 165 -19.53 -0.91 -2.64
CA GLY A 165 -19.74 -1.52 -1.34
C GLY A 165 -20.04 -0.49 -0.24
N LEU A 166 -19.24 0.57 -0.16
CA LEU A 166 -19.40 1.67 0.80
C LEU A 166 -20.69 2.45 0.57
N ALA A 167 -21.02 2.78 -0.68
CA ALA A 167 -22.27 3.43 -1.05
C ALA A 167 -23.49 2.62 -0.59
N ARG A 168 -23.50 1.30 -0.88
CA ARG A 168 -24.58 0.39 -0.44
C ARG A 168 -24.68 0.29 1.08
N ALA A 169 -23.55 0.31 1.79
CA ALA A 169 -23.53 0.29 3.24
C ALA A 169 -24.12 1.59 3.83
N GLY A 170 -23.77 2.75 3.26
CA GLY A 170 -24.32 4.04 3.66
C GLY A 170 -25.83 4.15 3.44
N GLU A 171 -26.33 3.66 2.32
CA GLU A 171 -27.77 3.65 2.02
C GLU A 171 -28.55 2.75 3.00
N ARG A 172 -28.03 1.55 3.31
CA ARG A 172 -28.59 0.68 4.34
C ARG A 172 -28.56 1.32 5.71
N ALA A 173 -27.50 2.04 6.06
CA ALA A 173 -27.38 2.73 7.35
C ALA A 173 -28.50 3.77 7.53
N ARG A 174 -28.87 4.53 6.50
CA ARG A 174 -29.98 5.51 6.57
C ARG A 174 -31.29 4.85 6.99
N THR A 175 -31.66 3.72 6.37
CA THR A 175 -32.89 3.00 6.70
C THR A 175 -32.80 2.31 8.07
N LEU A 176 -31.69 1.63 8.35
CA LEU A 176 -31.51 0.89 9.59
C LEU A 176 -31.45 1.81 10.82
N ALA A 177 -30.88 3.00 10.69
CA ALA A 177 -30.83 4.02 11.74
C ALA A 177 -32.22 4.48 12.19
N LEU A 178 -33.23 4.44 11.31
CA LEU A 178 -34.60 4.81 11.64
C LEU A 178 -35.39 3.66 12.27
N VAL A 179 -35.09 2.41 11.90
CA VAL A 179 -35.90 1.24 12.27
C VAL A 179 -35.34 0.50 13.48
N LEU A 180 -34.02 0.28 13.54
CA LEU A 180 -33.40 -0.57 14.56
C LEU A 180 -33.45 0.03 15.97
N PRO A 181 -33.13 1.32 16.21
CA PRO A 181 -33.21 1.88 17.56
C PRO A 181 -34.60 1.75 18.22
N PRO A 182 -35.72 2.16 17.57
CA PRO A 182 -37.04 2.01 18.18
C PRO A 182 -37.43 0.53 18.31
N LEU A 183 -37.09 -0.32 17.35
CA LEU A 183 -37.36 -1.76 17.44
C LEU A 183 -36.62 -2.41 18.63
N GLY A 184 -35.34 -2.10 18.81
CA GLY A 184 -34.53 -2.59 19.92
C GLY A 184 -35.11 -2.17 21.26
N LEU A 185 -35.49 -0.89 21.39
CA LEU A 185 -36.15 -0.35 22.57
C LEU A 185 -37.49 -1.06 22.84
N LEU A 186 -38.33 -1.24 21.82
CA LEU A 186 -39.61 -1.94 21.93
C LEU A 186 -39.43 -3.40 22.37
N LEU A 187 -38.41 -4.10 21.87
CA LEU A 187 -38.10 -5.47 22.29
C LEU A 187 -37.67 -5.55 23.75
N VAL A 188 -36.84 -4.61 24.21
CA VAL A 188 -36.47 -4.53 25.63
C VAL A 188 -37.70 -4.26 26.50
N LEU A 189 -38.55 -3.31 26.11
CA LEU A 189 -39.79 -2.97 26.81
C LEU A 189 -40.80 -4.13 26.81
N ALA A 190 -40.95 -4.84 25.69
CA ALA A 190 -41.77 -6.04 25.59
C ALA A 190 -41.24 -7.15 26.51
N GLY A 191 -39.91 -7.31 26.60
CA GLY A 191 -39.25 -8.21 27.54
C GLY A 191 -39.57 -7.89 29.01
N VAL A 192 -39.73 -6.62 29.35
CA VAL A 192 -40.19 -6.16 30.67
C VAL A 192 -41.69 -6.40 30.87
N ALA A 193 -42.51 -6.12 29.86
CA ALA A 193 -43.97 -6.27 29.94
C ALA A 193 -44.41 -7.74 30.11
N VAL A 194 -43.72 -8.68 29.46
CA VAL A 194 -43.99 -10.12 29.55
C VAL A 194 -43.49 -10.73 30.87
N ALA A 195 -42.56 -10.07 31.54
CA ALA A 195 -41.98 -10.57 32.78
C ALA A 195 -42.96 -10.51 33.95
N ARG A 196 -42.97 -11.56 34.78
CA ARG A 196 -43.70 -11.54 36.05
C ARG A 196 -43.11 -10.55 37.05
N ASP A 197 -41.79 -10.48 37.09
CA ASP A 197 -41.05 -9.50 37.89
C ASP A 197 -40.46 -8.46 36.95
N ARG A 198 -41.14 -7.31 36.88
CA ARG A 198 -40.75 -6.18 36.02
C ARG A 198 -39.45 -5.54 36.51
N ARG A 199 -39.18 -5.50 37.81
CA ARG A 199 -37.92 -4.98 38.36
C ARG A 199 -36.75 -5.87 37.95
N ALA A 200 -36.87 -7.18 38.14
CA ALA A 200 -35.84 -8.12 37.70
C ALA A 200 -35.67 -8.15 36.17
N ALA A 201 -36.70 -7.79 35.39
CA ALA A 201 -36.59 -7.64 33.95
C ALA A 201 -35.88 -6.34 33.53
N LEU A 202 -36.14 -5.22 34.20
CA LEU A 202 -35.44 -3.95 33.99
C LEU A 202 -33.95 -4.08 34.30
N VAL A 203 -33.59 -4.73 35.42
CA VAL A 203 -32.19 -5.02 35.77
C VAL A 203 -31.51 -5.83 34.67
N ARG A 204 -32.17 -6.88 34.16
CA ARG A 204 -31.62 -7.71 33.07
C ARG A 204 -31.49 -6.93 31.76
N GLY A 205 -32.49 -6.14 31.40
CA GLY A 205 -32.47 -5.32 30.19
C GLY A 205 -31.32 -4.32 30.20
N GLY A 206 -31.21 -3.52 31.28
CA GLY A 206 -30.13 -2.54 31.44
C GLY A 206 -28.73 -3.15 31.40
N LEU A 207 -28.52 -4.28 32.09
CA LEU A 207 -27.24 -4.99 32.03
C LEU A 207 -26.96 -5.63 30.66
N SER A 208 -27.99 -6.06 29.92
CA SER A 208 -27.80 -6.63 28.57
C SER A 208 -27.33 -5.56 27.58
N VAL A 209 -27.90 -4.35 27.66
CA VAL A 209 -27.45 -3.20 26.87
C VAL A 209 -26.02 -2.81 27.25
N ALA A 210 -25.71 -2.71 28.54
CA ALA A 210 -24.37 -2.39 29.01
C ALA A 210 -23.30 -3.40 28.54
N VAL A 211 -23.60 -4.69 28.63
CA VAL A 211 -22.71 -5.76 28.13
C VAL A 211 -22.54 -5.69 26.62
N ALA A 212 -23.63 -5.48 25.87
CA ALA A 212 -23.56 -5.39 24.41
C ALA A 212 -22.70 -4.19 23.94
N CYS A 213 -22.87 -3.01 24.55
CA CYS A 213 -22.04 -1.83 24.29
C CYS A 213 -20.56 -2.08 24.66
N GLY A 214 -20.28 -2.65 25.83
CA GLY A 214 -18.91 -2.94 26.27
C GLY A 214 -18.20 -3.95 25.37
N LEU A 215 -18.91 -4.98 24.92
CA LEU A 215 -18.36 -5.96 23.96
C LEU A 215 -18.05 -5.34 22.61
N LEU A 216 -18.90 -4.43 22.12
CA LEU A 216 -18.64 -3.72 20.86
C LEU A 216 -17.45 -2.77 20.98
N VAL A 217 -17.31 -2.02 22.08
CA VAL A 217 -16.13 -1.19 22.33
C VAL A 217 -14.86 -2.07 22.33
N ALA A 218 -14.89 -3.21 23.02
CA ALA A 218 -13.77 -4.15 23.00
C ALA A 218 -13.48 -4.66 21.58
N ALA A 219 -14.50 -5.02 20.81
CA ALA A 219 -14.36 -5.44 19.42
C ALA A 219 -13.68 -4.37 18.55
N LEU A 220 -14.12 -3.11 18.65
CA LEU A 220 -13.56 -1.97 17.91
C LEU A 220 -12.10 -1.70 18.28
N THR A 221 -11.75 -1.81 19.57
CA THR A 221 -10.35 -1.64 20.01
C THR A 221 -9.43 -2.74 19.48
N VAL A 222 -9.92 -4.00 19.44
CA VAL A 222 -9.17 -5.12 18.86
C VAL A 222 -9.03 -4.95 17.35
N TRP A 223 -10.09 -4.52 16.67
CA TRP A 223 -10.08 -4.23 15.24
C TRP A 223 -9.03 -3.17 14.88
N ARG A 224 -9.02 -2.04 15.59
CA ARG A 224 -8.02 -0.97 15.43
C ARG A 224 -6.59 -1.48 15.63
N ALA A 225 -6.34 -2.24 16.71
CA ALA A 225 -5.01 -2.80 16.97
C ALA A 225 -4.52 -3.74 15.86
N ARG A 226 -5.44 -4.48 15.21
CA ARG A 226 -5.10 -5.36 14.07
C ARG A 226 -4.83 -4.60 12.78
N LEU A 227 -5.54 -3.50 12.54
CA LEU A 227 -5.24 -2.60 11.41
C LEU A 227 -3.82 -2.02 11.54
N GLY A 228 -3.47 -1.49 12.72
CA GLY A 228 -2.12 -0.97 12.98
C GLY A 228 -1.02 -2.04 12.83
N ALA A 229 -1.30 -3.28 13.23
CA ALA A 229 -0.38 -4.41 13.07
C ALA A 229 -0.30 -5.00 11.64
N GLY A 230 -1.05 -4.46 10.67
CA GLY A 230 -1.05 -4.92 9.28
C GLY A 230 -1.70 -6.29 9.04
N ALA A 231 -2.45 -6.82 10.03
CA ALA A 231 -2.97 -8.19 9.99
C ALA A 231 -4.27 -8.35 9.16
N VAL A 232 -4.90 -7.25 8.74
CA VAL A 232 -6.22 -7.22 8.06
C VAL A 232 -6.18 -6.34 6.80
N ALA A 233 -5.01 -5.80 6.44
CA ALA A 233 -4.88 -4.83 5.37
C ALA A 233 -4.86 -5.49 3.97
N PRO A 234 -5.58 -4.92 2.98
CA PRO A 234 -5.40 -5.24 1.56
C PRO A 234 -3.94 -5.11 1.12
N SER A 235 -3.57 -5.78 0.01
CA SER A 235 -2.22 -5.79 -0.57
C SER A 235 -1.62 -4.40 -0.81
N ASP A 236 -2.47 -3.39 -0.94
CA ASP A 236 -2.13 -2.04 -1.38
C ASP A 236 -1.81 -1.11 -0.20
N LEU A 237 -2.14 -1.50 1.04
CA LEU A 237 -1.82 -0.75 2.28
C LEU A 237 -0.54 -1.27 2.95
N ARG A 238 0.43 -1.77 2.17
CA ARG A 238 1.72 -2.27 2.73
C ARG A 238 2.67 -1.16 3.15
N ASP A 239 2.45 0.05 2.65
CA ASP A 239 3.24 1.22 3.04
C ASP A 239 2.98 1.58 4.51
N GLU A 240 4.06 1.79 5.27
CA GLU A 240 3.99 2.11 6.69
C GLU A 240 3.37 3.49 6.93
N ASP A 241 3.62 4.43 6.03
CA ASP A 241 3.09 5.80 6.10
C ASP A 241 1.57 5.81 5.85
N VAL A 242 1.10 5.02 4.88
CA VAL A 242 -0.34 4.87 4.59
C VAL A 242 -1.07 4.21 5.76
N ARG A 243 -0.48 3.18 6.39
CA ARG A 243 -1.10 2.53 7.56
C ARG A 243 -1.22 3.48 8.75
N ALA A 244 -0.19 4.29 8.99
CA ALA A 244 -0.21 5.28 10.06
C ALA A 244 -1.30 6.34 9.83
N ALA A 245 -1.42 6.83 8.59
CA ALA A 245 -2.46 7.78 8.21
C ALA A 245 -3.88 7.20 8.36
N VAL A 246 -4.10 5.94 7.91
CA VAL A 246 -5.39 5.26 8.05
C VAL A 246 -5.75 5.03 9.51
N ASP A 247 -4.79 4.64 10.37
CA ASP A 247 -5.05 4.49 11.81
C ASP A 247 -5.38 5.83 12.47
N ALA A 248 -4.69 6.91 12.09
CA ALA A 248 -4.97 8.25 12.56
C ALA A 248 -6.37 8.72 12.13
N ALA A 249 -6.71 8.63 10.84
CA ALA A 249 -8.02 8.97 10.31
C ALA A 249 -9.15 8.14 10.95
N TRP A 250 -8.95 6.83 11.14
CA TRP A 250 -9.90 5.99 11.88
C TRP A 250 -10.12 6.50 13.31
N GLY A 251 -9.06 7.00 13.95
CA GLY A 251 -9.10 7.56 15.29
C GLY A 251 -10.07 8.72 15.39
N VAL A 252 -10.00 9.65 14.43
CA VAL A 252 -10.87 10.81 14.33
C VAL A 252 -12.32 10.40 14.05
N TYR A 253 -12.56 9.67 12.95
CA TYR A 253 -13.91 9.31 12.52
C TYR A 253 -14.69 8.45 13.51
N PHE A 254 -14.02 7.62 14.32
CA PHE A 254 -14.67 6.67 15.23
C PHE A 254 -14.47 6.98 16.72
N ALA A 255 -13.82 8.08 17.07
CA ALA A 255 -13.73 8.53 18.47
C ALA A 255 -15.11 8.72 19.08
N GLY A 256 -16.01 9.43 18.39
CA GLY A 256 -17.37 9.69 18.87
C GLY A 256 -18.20 8.43 19.10
N LEU A 257 -18.00 7.38 18.28
CA LEU A 257 -18.76 6.13 18.41
C LEU A 257 -18.47 5.45 19.75
N ARG A 258 -17.21 5.47 20.18
CA ARG A 258 -16.82 4.94 21.48
C ARG A 258 -17.56 5.68 22.60
N ASP A 259 -17.65 7.00 22.52
CA ASP A 259 -18.29 7.82 23.55
C ASP A 259 -19.80 7.56 23.62
N TRP A 260 -20.47 7.43 22.46
CA TRP A 260 -21.89 7.04 22.39
C TRP A 260 -22.13 5.67 23.03
N LEU A 261 -21.30 4.67 22.71
CA LEU A 261 -21.44 3.33 23.28
C LEU A 261 -21.19 3.31 24.79
N VAL A 262 -20.22 4.08 25.28
CA VAL A 262 -19.97 4.21 26.72
C VAL A 262 -21.15 4.90 27.41
N ALA A 263 -21.67 5.99 26.86
CA ALA A 263 -22.82 6.70 27.42
C ALA A 263 -24.08 5.83 27.51
N ILE A 264 -24.40 5.09 26.43
CA ILE A 264 -25.54 4.18 26.40
C ILE A 264 -25.34 2.99 27.35
N GLY A 265 -24.11 2.47 27.42
CA GLY A 265 -23.76 1.43 28.38
C GLY A 265 -23.95 1.88 29.83
N LEU A 266 -23.50 3.09 30.16
CA LEU A 266 -23.70 3.71 31.47
C LEU A 266 -25.19 3.90 31.78
N ALA A 267 -25.99 4.38 30.83
CA ALA A 267 -27.44 4.49 30.98
C ALA A 267 -28.10 3.12 31.27
N GLY A 268 -27.61 2.05 30.63
CA GLY A 268 -28.03 0.67 30.91
C GLY A 268 -27.69 0.24 32.34
N VAL A 269 -26.46 0.51 32.79
CA VAL A 269 -26.01 0.24 34.17
C VAL A 269 -26.85 1.02 35.19
N MET A 270 -27.09 2.32 34.96
CA MET A 270 -27.91 3.17 35.82
C MET A 270 -29.34 2.66 35.92
N THR A 271 -29.95 2.32 34.78
CA THR A 271 -31.29 1.73 34.74
C THR A 271 -31.36 0.43 35.56
N ALA A 272 -30.33 -0.40 35.46
CA ALA A 272 -30.25 -1.62 36.25
C ALA A 272 -30.03 -1.37 37.74
N ALA A 273 -29.23 -0.36 38.11
CA ALA A 273 -28.99 0.00 39.51
C ALA A 273 -30.26 0.53 40.17
N LEU A 274 -30.95 1.48 39.52
CA LEU A 274 -32.20 2.06 40.00
C LEU A 274 -33.32 1.01 40.14
N ALA A 275 -33.41 0.08 39.19
CA ALA A 275 -34.41 -1.00 39.23
C ALA A 275 -34.12 -2.07 40.30
N ALA A 276 -32.86 -2.27 40.67
CA ALA A 276 -32.45 -3.23 41.69
C ALA A 276 -32.75 -2.75 43.13
N GLY A 277 -32.97 -1.44 43.32
CA GLY A 277 -33.23 -0.85 44.64
C GLY A 277 -31.97 -0.77 45.50
N ARG A 278 -32.11 -0.92 46.83
CA ARG A 278 -31.00 -0.81 47.80
C ARG A 278 -29.95 -1.91 47.60
N VAL A 279 -29.03 -1.69 46.67
CA VAL A 279 -27.80 -2.48 46.54
C VAL A 279 -26.72 -1.75 47.32
N THR A 280 -26.35 -2.29 48.48
CA THR A 280 -25.25 -1.72 49.28
C THR A 280 -23.92 -2.35 48.91
N ALA A 281 -22.83 -1.63 49.12
CA ALA A 281 -21.47 -2.13 48.98
C ALA A 281 -21.24 -3.41 49.79
N ALA A 282 -21.90 -3.55 50.95
CA ALA A 282 -21.88 -4.76 51.77
C ALA A 282 -22.53 -5.97 51.07
N THR A 283 -23.66 -5.78 50.37
CA THR A 283 -24.32 -6.88 49.63
C THR A 283 -23.55 -7.26 48.37
N ALA A 284 -22.96 -6.27 47.68
CA ALA A 284 -22.12 -6.50 46.52
C ALA A 284 -20.84 -7.28 46.88
N THR A 285 -20.14 -6.88 47.93
CA THR A 285 -18.93 -7.57 48.43
C THR A 285 -19.21 -8.99 48.91
N GLN A 286 -20.35 -9.22 49.57
CA GLN A 286 -20.75 -10.57 50.00
C GLN A 286 -21.04 -11.50 48.81
N ARG A 287 -21.72 -10.99 47.75
CA ARG A 287 -21.95 -11.74 46.51
C ARG A 287 -20.66 -12.02 45.76
N LEU A 288 -19.75 -11.04 45.69
CA LEU A 288 -18.44 -11.20 45.05
C LEU A 288 -17.60 -12.26 45.77
N ARG A 289 -17.53 -12.22 47.11
CA ARG A 289 -16.85 -13.26 47.91
C ARG A 289 -17.45 -14.64 47.68
N ALA A 290 -18.77 -14.76 47.63
CA ALA A 290 -19.44 -16.03 47.34
C ALA A 290 -19.16 -16.54 45.92
N LEU A 291 -18.99 -15.65 44.95
CA LEU A 291 -18.59 -15.97 43.57
C LEU A 291 -17.14 -16.41 43.48
N VAL A 292 -16.22 -15.68 44.11
CA VAL A 292 -14.81 -16.04 44.17
C VAL A 292 -14.63 -17.39 44.87
N ALA A 293 -15.37 -17.64 45.96
CA ALA A 293 -15.36 -18.93 46.64
C ALA A 293 -15.89 -20.07 45.76
N ARG A 294 -16.99 -19.86 45.00
CA ARG A 294 -17.51 -20.85 44.03
C ARG A 294 -16.58 -21.05 42.84
N ALA A 295 -15.97 -19.99 42.36
CA ALA A 295 -14.98 -20.02 41.29
C ALA A 295 -13.66 -20.64 41.76
N GLY A 296 -13.30 -20.58 43.04
CA GLY A 296 -12.12 -21.25 43.60
C GLY A 296 -12.32 -22.75 43.83
N GLY A 297 -13.56 -23.22 43.96
CA GLY A 297 -13.88 -24.63 44.18
C GLY A 297 -13.64 -25.51 42.94
N THR A 298 -13.05 -26.68 43.13
CA THR A 298 -12.93 -27.71 42.08
C THR A 298 -14.32 -28.30 41.76
N PRO A 299 -14.79 -28.24 40.50
CA PRO A 299 -16.07 -28.84 40.10
C PRO A 299 -16.10 -30.34 40.38
N ALA A 300 -17.25 -30.84 40.85
CA ALA A 300 -17.51 -32.28 40.96
C ALA A 300 -17.91 -32.83 39.58
N GLY A 301 -17.12 -33.76 39.04
CA GLY A 301 -17.34 -34.41 37.75
C GLY A 301 -16.27 -34.09 36.69
N ALA A 302 -15.84 -35.12 35.96
CA ALA A 302 -14.84 -35.01 34.89
C ALA A 302 -15.19 -34.01 33.76
N PRO A 303 -16.45 -33.91 33.28
CA PRO A 303 -16.80 -32.97 32.21
C PRO A 303 -16.65 -31.51 32.64
N ALA A 304 -17.09 -31.20 33.88
CA ALA A 304 -17.05 -29.84 34.42
C ALA A 304 -15.61 -29.38 34.70
N ARG A 305 -14.71 -30.29 35.09
CA ARG A 305 -13.28 -29.99 35.25
C ARG A 305 -12.60 -29.73 33.92
N THR A 306 -12.93 -30.53 32.90
CA THR A 306 -12.39 -30.36 31.54
C THR A 306 -12.83 -29.03 30.95
N LEU A 307 -14.12 -28.71 31.03
CA LEU A 307 -14.67 -27.45 30.54
C LEU A 307 -14.05 -26.22 31.23
N ARG A 308 -13.83 -26.32 32.54
CA ARG A 308 -13.12 -25.29 33.32
C ARG A 308 -11.66 -25.14 32.90
N GLY A 309 -10.96 -26.25 32.69
CA GLY A 309 -9.57 -26.25 32.21
C GLY A 309 -9.45 -25.58 30.84
N VAL A 310 -10.32 -25.96 29.90
CA VAL A 310 -10.41 -25.32 28.58
C VAL A 310 -10.71 -23.83 28.68
N ALA A 311 -11.64 -23.42 29.55
CA ALA A 311 -11.97 -22.01 29.75
C ALA A 311 -10.78 -21.21 30.32
N LEU A 312 -10.02 -21.79 31.26
CA LEU A 312 -8.83 -21.14 31.83
C LEU A 312 -7.70 -21.04 30.81
N VAL A 313 -7.48 -22.07 29.98
CA VAL A 313 -6.49 -22.04 28.90
C VAL A 313 -6.90 -21.02 27.84
N ALA A 314 -8.17 -20.98 27.45
CA ALA A 314 -8.68 -19.98 26.50
C ALA A 314 -8.52 -18.55 27.04
N LEU A 315 -8.84 -18.33 28.32
CA LEU A 315 -8.66 -17.04 28.98
C LEU A 315 -7.18 -16.64 29.07
N GLY A 316 -6.29 -17.58 29.42
CA GLY A 316 -4.85 -17.38 29.44
C GLY A 316 -4.28 -17.08 28.05
N GLY A 317 -4.74 -17.80 27.02
CA GLY A 317 -4.39 -17.54 25.63
C GLY A 317 -4.86 -16.17 25.15
N LEU A 318 -6.07 -15.75 25.54
CA LEU A 318 -6.59 -14.41 25.24
C LEU A 318 -5.75 -13.31 25.92
N LEU A 319 -5.32 -13.51 27.16
CA LEU A 319 -4.47 -12.57 27.89
C LEU A 319 -3.09 -12.42 27.26
N LEU A 320 -2.50 -13.53 26.81
CA LEU A 320 -1.20 -13.53 26.11
C LEU A 320 -1.29 -12.93 24.70
N TRP A 321 -2.42 -13.14 24.02
CA TRP A 321 -2.61 -12.66 22.65
C TRP A 321 -3.09 -11.20 22.57
N GLN A 322 -3.87 -10.73 23.56
CA GLN A 322 -4.56 -9.42 23.52
C GLN A 322 -4.56 -8.71 24.89
N PRO A 323 -3.38 -8.34 25.44
CA PRO A 323 -3.29 -7.75 26.78
C PRO A 323 -4.06 -6.42 26.90
N ALA A 324 -4.02 -5.56 25.88
CA ALA A 324 -4.71 -4.26 25.90
C ALA A 324 -6.25 -4.41 25.93
N GLY A 325 -6.80 -5.33 25.11
CA GLY A 325 -8.23 -5.61 25.08
C GLY A 325 -8.74 -6.19 26.41
N VAL A 326 -7.97 -7.08 27.04
CA VAL A 326 -8.32 -7.63 28.36
C VAL A 326 -8.29 -6.55 29.44
N VAL A 327 -7.26 -5.68 29.45
CA VAL A 327 -7.18 -4.56 30.39
C VAL A 327 -8.37 -3.60 30.22
N ALA A 328 -8.72 -3.25 28.98
CA ALA A 328 -9.88 -2.41 28.68
C ALA A 328 -11.19 -3.04 29.15
N ALA A 329 -11.41 -4.33 28.89
CA ALA A 329 -12.59 -5.06 29.33
C ALA A 329 -12.69 -5.12 30.87
N VAL A 330 -11.58 -5.38 31.56
CA VAL A 330 -11.52 -5.38 33.03
C VAL A 330 -11.82 -3.99 33.57
N ALA A 331 -11.24 -2.92 33.00
CA ALA A 331 -11.50 -1.55 33.40
C ALA A 331 -12.97 -1.16 33.23
N LEU A 332 -13.62 -1.53 32.12
CA LEU A 332 -15.04 -1.30 31.89
C LEU A 332 -15.93 -2.06 32.88
N LEU A 333 -15.61 -3.32 33.18
CA LEU A 333 -16.35 -4.13 34.16
C LEU A 333 -16.22 -3.58 35.58
N LEU A 334 -15.01 -3.18 35.99
CA LEU A 334 -14.76 -2.57 37.29
C LEU A 334 -15.47 -1.22 37.41
N GLY A 335 -15.29 -0.33 36.42
CA GLY A 335 -15.93 0.99 36.38
C GLY A 335 -17.46 0.88 36.38
N GLY A 336 -18.04 0.00 35.56
CA GLY A 336 -19.47 -0.25 35.53
C GLY A 336 -20.00 -0.83 36.85
N THR A 337 -19.24 -1.69 37.52
CA THR A 337 -19.60 -2.20 38.85
C THR A 337 -19.58 -1.10 39.90
N LEU A 338 -18.59 -0.22 39.88
CA LEU A 338 -18.51 0.93 40.79
C LEU A 338 -19.69 1.89 40.59
N VAL A 339 -20.04 2.20 39.33
CA VAL A 339 -21.22 3.02 39.00
C VAL A 339 -22.50 2.33 39.48
N TYR A 340 -22.66 1.03 39.25
CA TYR A 340 -23.82 0.27 39.68
C TYR A 340 -24.01 0.31 41.21
N VAL A 341 -22.94 0.10 41.97
CA VAL A 341 -22.96 0.13 43.44
C VAL A 341 -23.19 1.56 43.94
N GLY A 342 -22.46 2.54 43.39
CA GLY A 342 -22.58 3.94 43.81
C GLY A 342 -23.98 4.52 43.58
N VAL A 343 -24.58 4.24 42.42
CA VAL A 343 -25.98 4.63 42.14
C VAL A 343 -26.96 3.91 43.05
N GLY A 344 -26.72 2.63 43.37
CA GLY A 344 -27.53 1.87 44.33
C GLY A 344 -27.52 2.44 45.75
N GLU A 345 -26.35 2.89 46.22
CA GLU A 345 -26.20 3.57 47.52
C GLU A 345 -26.91 4.93 47.52
N LEU A 346 -26.77 5.72 46.44
CA LEU A 346 -27.49 7.01 46.32
C LEU A 346 -29.00 6.82 46.22
N ALA A 347 -29.46 5.79 45.48
CA ALA A 347 -30.88 5.45 45.38
C ALA A 347 -31.47 5.03 46.73
N ALA A 348 -30.66 4.46 47.64
CA ALA A 348 -31.07 4.08 48.97
C ALA A 348 -31.37 5.27 49.90
N LEU A 349 -30.88 6.48 49.55
CA LEU A 349 -31.12 7.73 50.29
C LEU A 349 -32.45 8.41 49.92
N LEU A 350 -33.14 7.98 48.85
CA LEU A 350 -34.44 8.54 48.47
C LEU A 350 -35.55 8.09 49.46
N PRO A 351 -36.41 9.00 49.95
CA PRO A 351 -37.51 8.66 50.86
C PRO A 351 -38.49 7.68 50.23
N ASP A 352 -38.97 6.70 51.00
CA ASP A 352 -39.86 5.58 50.62
C ASP A 352 -41.25 5.96 50.04
N ARG A 353 -41.49 7.21 49.64
CA ARG A 353 -42.81 7.70 49.20
C ARG A 353 -43.29 7.15 47.84
N LEU A 354 -42.48 6.37 47.12
CA LEU A 354 -42.85 5.78 45.82
C LEU A 354 -42.82 4.23 45.81
N THR A 355 -42.45 3.57 46.91
CA THR A 355 -42.41 2.10 46.98
C THR A 355 -43.35 1.60 48.07
N ARG A 356 -44.65 1.50 47.75
CA ARG A 356 -45.53 0.59 48.50
C ARG A 356 -45.04 -0.84 48.26
N ASP A 357 -44.36 -1.40 49.24
CA ASP A 357 -44.20 -2.84 49.39
C ASP A 357 -45.58 -3.43 49.73
N GLU A 358 -46.14 -4.27 48.85
CA GLU A 358 -47.05 -5.30 49.33
C GLU A 358 -46.20 -6.44 49.91
N PRO A 359 -46.42 -6.85 51.18
CA PRO A 359 -45.67 -7.93 51.78
C PRO A 359 -46.07 -9.27 51.14
N ALA A 360 -45.21 -9.80 50.27
CA ALA A 360 -45.33 -11.15 49.77
C ALA A 360 -45.11 -12.15 50.92
N ARG A 361 -46.18 -12.89 51.23
CA ARG A 361 -46.22 -13.99 52.21
C ARG A 361 -45.01 -14.91 52.05
N THR A 362 -44.28 -15.06 53.15
CA THR A 362 -43.26 -16.07 53.38
C THR A 362 -43.89 -17.47 53.35
N GLY A 363 -43.67 -18.19 52.25
CA GLY A 363 -43.93 -19.63 52.12
C GLY A 363 -42.68 -20.31 51.59
N GLY A 364 -42.02 -21.10 52.44
CA GLY A 364 -40.75 -21.74 52.16
C GLY A 364 -40.81 -22.69 50.96
N ALA A 365 -39.89 -22.47 50.02
CA ALA A 365 -39.29 -23.51 49.19
C ALA A 365 -37.91 -22.99 48.77
N GLY A 366 -36.86 -23.75 49.06
CA GLY A 366 -35.48 -23.47 48.66
C GLY A 366 -35.27 -23.55 47.15
N GLY A 367 -35.98 -22.71 46.40
CA GLY A 367 -35.69 -22.46 45.00
C GLY A 367 -34.36 -21.76 44.91
N ARG A 368 -33.36 -22.45 44.36
CA ARG A 368 -32.10 -21.86 43.89
C ARG A 368 -32.44 -20.78 42.86
N GLY A 369 -32.78 -19.58 43.33
CA GLY A 369 -32.91 -18.40 42.50
C GLY A 369 -31.54 -18.12 41.92
N THR A 370 -31.29 -18.62 40.71
CA THR A 370 -30.12 -18.25 39.94
C THR A 370 -30.22 -16.74 39.78
N GLY A 371 -29.39 -15.99 40.51
CA GLY A 371 -29.27 -14.54 40.34
C GLY A 371 -28.97 -14.19 38.88
N PRO A 372 -28.93 -12.91 38.48
CA PRO A 372 -28.74 -12.52 37.08
C PRO A 372 -27.41 -12.99 36.44
N LEU A 373 -26.49 -13.58 37.20
CA LEU A 373 -25.13 -13.92 36.79
C LEU A 373 -24.92 -15.05 35.75
N PRO A 374 -25.54 -16.25 35.84
CA PRO A 374 -25.36 -17.28 34.81
C PRO A 374 -26.03 -16.89 33.49
N TRP A 375 -26.98 -15.95 33.53
CA TRP A 375 -27.60 -15.32 32.36
C TRP A 375 -26.62 -14.38 31.65
N LEU A 376 -25.94 -13.49 32.39
CA LEU A 376 -24.93 -12.58 31.83
C LEU A 376 -23.75 -13.34 31.19
N ALA A 377 -23.37 -14.49 31.75
CA ALA A 377 -22.34 -15.36 31.18
C ALA A 377 -22.77 -16.00 29.84
N ALA A 378 -24.04 -16.42 29.70
CA ALA A 378 -24.54 -16.98 28.44
C ALA A 378 -24.66 -15.93 27.32
N VAL A 379 -25.05 -14.71 27.68
CA VAL A 379 -25.10 -13.55 26.75
C VAL A 379 -23.69 -13.12 26.35
N GLY A 380 -22.77 -13.05 27.31
CA GLY A 380 -21.36 -12.79 27.06
C GLY A 380 -20.74 -13.81 26.11
N VAL A 381 -21.01 -15.11 26.28
CA VAL A 381 -20.46 -16.16 25.41
C VAL A 381 -21.05 -16.13 23.99
N LEU A 382 -22.36 -15.90 23.83
CA LEU A 382 -22.98 -15.80 22.51
C LEU A 382 -22.54 -14.55 21.73
N LEU A 383 -22.37 -13.41 22.41
CA LEU A 383 -21.94 -12.16 21.78
C LEU A 383 -20.43 -12.12 21.55
N LEU A 384 -19.62 -12.65 22.48
CA LEU A 384 -18.18 -12.83 22.28
C LEU A 384 -17.90 -13.83 21.16
N GLY A 385 -18.71 -14.88 21.02
CA GLY A 385 -18.65 -15.82 19.89
C GLY A 385 -18.93 -15.16 18.54
N ALA A 386 -19.87 -14.23 18.46
CA ALA A 386 -20.15 -13.45 17.25
C ALA A 386 -19.05 -12.43 16.92
N VAL A 387 -18.45 -11.79 17.93
CA VAL A 387 -17.31 -10.87 17.78
C VAL A 387 -16.05 -11.63 17.35
N VAL A 388 -15.78 -12.80 17.95
CA VAL A 388 -14.64 -13.67 17.59
C VAL A 388 -14.86 -14.32 16.21
N ALA A 389 -16.08 -14.73 15.87
CA ALA A 389 -16.40 -15.25 14.55
C ALA A 389 -16.32 -14.16 13.46
N GLY A 390 -16.80 -12.94 13.72
CA GLY A 390 -16.61 -11.81 12.80
C GLY A 390 -15.13 -11.45 12.60
N ALA A 391 -14.32 -11.61 13.65
CA ALA A 391 -12.87 -11.41 13.60
C ALA A 391 -12.08 -12.61 13.02
N ALA A 392 -12.74 -13.74 12.74
CA ALA A 392 -12.16 -14.93 12.13
C ALA A 392 -12.66 -15.15 10.68
N VAL A 393 -13.83 -14.63 10.31
CA VAL A 393 -14.41 -14.72 8.96
C VAL A 393 -13.83 -13.66 8.00
N GLY A 394 -13.06 -12.68 8.49
CA GLY A 394 -12.21 -11.82 7.66
C GLY A 394 -10.86 -12.46 7.25
N GLY A 395 -10.71 -13.78 7.40
CA GLY A 395 -9.45 -14.49 7.29
C GLY A 395 -9.48 -15.70 6.36
N ASP A 396 -10.02 -15.53 5.15
CA ASP A 396 -9.62 -16.35 3.99
C ASP A 396 -8.82 -15.48 3.00
N GLY A 397 -7.91 -14.67 3.52
CA GLY A 397 -6.71 -14.33 2.76
C GLY A 397 -5.82 -15.57 2.74
N PRO A 398 -5.31 -16.03 1.58
CA PRO A 398 -4.43 -17.18 1.54
C PRO A 398 -3.26 -16.93 2.49
N ALA A 399 -2.94 -17.92 3.33
CA ALA A 399 -1.78 -17.89 4.20
C ALA A 399 -0.54 -17.46 3.39
N PRO A 400 0.46 -16.79 3.99
CA PRO A 400 1.70 -16.46 3.29
C PRO A 400 2.38 -17.77 2.93
N GLU A 401 2.12 -18.22 1.70
CA GLU A 401 2.79 -19.34 1.09
C GLU A 401 4.25 -18.88 0.98
N ARG A 402 5.08 -19.43 1.87
CA ARG A 402 6.53 -19.41 1.69
C ARG A 402 6.74 -19.89 0.26
N ALA A 403 7.25 -19.00 -0.58
CA ALA A 403 7.59 -19.25 -1.97
C ALA A 403 8.50 -20.48 -2.04
N SER A 404 7.86 -21.63 -2.10
CA SER A 404 8.43 -22.89 -2.55
C SER A 404 8.24 -22.82 -4.05
N LEU A 405 9.37 -22.70 -4.74
CA LEU A 405 9.48 -22.64 -6.18
C LEU A 405 8.84 -23.91 -6.78
N SER A 406 7.54 -23.85 -7.03
CA SER A 406 6.89 -24.74 -7.99
C SER A 406 7.04 -24.10 -9.37
N PRO A 407 7.51 -24.84 -10.39
CA PRO A 407 7.65 -24.30 -11.73
C PRO A 407 6.26 -23.90 -12.26
N PRO A 408 6.12 -22.74 -12.94
CA PRO A 408 4.84 -22.34 -13.50
C PRO A 408 4.37 -23.37 -14.54
N THR A 409 3.09 -23.73 -14.45
CA THR A 409 2.39 -24.53 -15.46
C THR A 409 2.42 -23.83 -16.84
N PRO A 410 2.46 -24.56 -17.96
CA PRO A 410 2.79 -24.02 -19.28
C PRO A 410 1.77 -23.07 -19.93
N GLU A 411 0.71 -22.65 -19.24
CA GLU A 411 -0.52 -22.15 -19.88
C GLU A 411 -0.68 -20.61 -19.86
N GLN A 412 0.31 -19.86 -19.38
CA GLN A 412 0.28 -18.39 -19.39
C GLN A 412 1.54 -17.73 -20.01
N ALA A 413 2.19 -18.37 -20.97
CA ALA A 413 3.22 -17.72 -21.79
C ALA A 413 2.58 -17.05 -23.02
N THR A 414 2.17 -15.79 -22.89
CA THR A 414 1.53 -14.98 -23.95
C THR A 414 2.51 -14.37 -24.95
N SER A 415 3.48 -15.13 -25.46
CA SER A 415 4.29 -14.69 -26.62
C SER A 415 4.19 -15.73 -27.73
N THR A 416 3.21 -15.58 -28.62
CA THR A 416 3.19 -16.32 -29.89
C THR A 416 4.20 -15.71 -30.86
N GLY A 417 5.51 -15.85 -30.61
CA GLY A 417 6.57 -15.32 -31.48
C GLY A 417 7.87 -14.98 -30.76
N CYS A 418 8.81 -14.38 -31.50
CA CYS A 418 10.10 -13.88 -31.02
C CYS A 418 9.98 -12.37 -30.77
N ASN A 419 10.30 -11.90 -29.57
CA ASN A 419 10.10 -10.51 -29.14
C ASN A 419 8.70 -9.96 -29.51
N GLY A 420 7.66 -10.77 -29.29
CA GLY A 420 6.27 -10.42 -29.58
C GLY A 420 5.78 -10.62 -31.02
N SER A 421 6.62 -11.05 -31.98
CA SER A 421 6.21 -11.29 -33.38
C SER A 421 6.75 -12.60 -33.96
N ARG A 422 5.94 -13.35 -34.71
CA ARG A 422 6.40 -14.58 -35.39
C ARG A 422 7.39 -14.30 -36.51
N ALA A 423 7.20 -13.20 -37.24
CA ALA A 423 8.07 -12.81 -38.35
C ALA A 423 9.53 -12.60 -37.89
N LEU A 424 9.71 -12.12 -36.65
CA LEU A 424 11.04 -11.91 -36.08
C LEU A 424 11.81 -13.20 -35.81
N CYS A 425 11.15 -14.36 -35.75
CA CYS A 425 11.85 -15.62 -35.50
C CYS A 425 12.78 -16.05 -36.64
N ASP A 426 12.49 -15.64 -37.86
CA ASP A 426 13.28 -15.96 -39.04
C ASP A 426 14.33 -14.87 -39.35
N ARG A 427 14.32 -13.75 -38.62
CA ARG A 427 15.28 -12.64 -38.76
C ARG A 427 16.54 -12.90 -37.96
N ARG A 428 17.71 -12.60 -38.54
CA ARG A 428 19.00 -12.58 -37.83
C ARG A 428 19.04 -11.45 -36.81
N LEU A 429 19.93 -11.54 -35.82
CA LEU A 429 20.12 -10.50 -34.82
C LEU A 429 20.42 -9.12 -35.44
N ASP A 430 21.17 -9.08 -36.55
CA ASP A 430 21.50 -7.91 -37.37
C ASP A 430 20.36 -7.44 -38.30
N GLU A 431 19.21 -8.10 -38.29
CA GLU A 431 18.03 -7.74 -39.07
C GLU A 431 16.86 -7.27 -38.19
N VAL A 432 17.09 -7.12 -36.88
CA VAL A 432 16.08 -6.70 -35.90
C VAL A 432 16.47 -5.39 -35.23
N VAL A 433 15.48 -4.55 -34.98
CA VAL A 433 15.61 -3.31 -34.21
C VAL A 433 15.22 -3.54 -32.75
N PHE A 434 16.15 -3.28 -31.82
CA PHE A 434 15.96 -3.38 -30.39
C PHE A 434 15.82 -1.96 -29.79
N PRO A 435 14.64 -1.62 -29.22
CA PRO A 435 14.49 -0.38 -28.48
C PRO A 435 15.23 -0.49 -27.14
N GLY A 436 15.98 0.56 -26.79
CA GLY A 436 16.88 0.57 -25.65
C GLY A 436 16.84 1.84 -24.83
N THR A 437 17.35 1.72 -23.61
CA THR A 437 17.47 2.85 -22.67
C THR A 437 18.94 3.05 -22.28
N HIS A 438 19.38 4.31 -22.26
CA HIS A 438 20.67 4.71 -21.71
C HIS A 438 20.60 4.71 -20.18
N ASN A 439 21.63 4.18 -19.51
CA ASN A 439 21.69 3.99 -18.06
C ASN A 439 20.38 3.41 -17.51
N SER A 440 19.98 2.23 -18.01
CA SER A 440 18.65 1.66 -17.82
C SER A 440 18.23 1.51 -16.35
N PHE A 441 19.19 1.44 -15.45
CA PHE A 441 19.01 1.32 -14.00
C PHE A 441 18.72 2.66 -13.29
N SER A 442 19.00 3.78 -13.94
CA SER A 442 18.94 5.13 -13.37
C SER A 442 17.49 5.63 -13.38
N ALA A 443 16.68 5.21 -12.41
CA ALA A 443 15.22 5.35 -12.45
C ALA A 443 14.62 6.20 -11.30
N ALA A 444 13.93 7.29 -11.64
CA ALA A 444 13.43 8.27 -10.67
C ALA A 444 12.39 7.72 -9.68
N LEU A 445 11.59 6.75 -10.10
CA LEU A 445 10.56 6.11 -9.27
C LEU A 445 11.12 5.00 -8.38
N GLU A 446 12.38 4.61 -8.57
CA GLU A 446 13.03 3.63 -7.71
C GLU A 446 13.63 4.32 -6.46
N PRO A 447 13.58 3.68 -5.28
CA PRO A 447 14.04 4.31 -4.05
C PRO A 447 15.53 4.70 -4.08
N GLY A 448 15.84 5.92 -3.66
CA GLY A 448 17.21 6.38 -3.44
C GLY A 448 17.85 7.10 -4.62
N TRP A 449 17.18 7.20 -5.77
CA TRP A 449 17.63 8.00 -6.91
C TRP A 449 17.38 9.50 -6.70
N LEU A 450 18.43 10.31 -6.87
CA LEU A 450 18.35 11.77 -6.84
C LEU A 450 18.33 12.38 -8.26
N PHE A 451 19.12 11.79 -9.16
CA PHE A 451 19.17 12.18 -10.57
C PHE A 451 19.08 10.91 -11.39
N ALA A 452 18.13 10.85 -12.32
CA ALA A 452 17.80 9.64 -13.04
C ALA A 452 17.68 9.90 -14.55
N ASN A 453 18.11 8.94 -15.37
CA ASN A 453 17.97 8.96 -16.83
C ASN A 453 16.59 8.45 -17.28
N GLN A 454 15.94 7.66 -16.44
CA GLN A 454 14.68 6.99 -16.68
C GLN A 454 13.68 7.39 -15.59
N ARG A 455 12.37 7.31 -15.89
CA ARG A 455 11.34 7.44 -14.85
C ARG A 455 11.13 6.13 -14.13
N THR A 456 11.06 5.03 -14.87
CA THR A 456 10.69 3.70 -14.38
C THR A 456 11.90 2.76 -14.34
N GLY A 457 11.92 1.81 -13.40
CA GLY A 457 12.99 0.80 -13.30
C GLY A 457 12.98 -0.24 -14.42
N ILE A 458 14.03 -1.08 -14.48
CA ILE A 458 14.25 -2.06 -15.57
C ILE A 458 13.07 -3.02 -15.75
N ARG A 459 12.43 -3.45 -14.64
CA ARG A 459 11.25 -4.33 -14.70
C ARG A 459 10.16 -3.75 -15.61
N ARG A 460 9.85 -2.47 -15.42
CA ARG A 460 8.80 -1.79 -16.17
C ARG A 460 9.24 -1.51 -17.61
N GLN A 461 10.49 -1.11 -17.82
CA GLN A 461 11.06 -0.93 -19.17
C GLN A 461 10.94 -2.22 -20.02
N LEU A 462 11.28 -3.38 -19.45
CA LEU A 462 11.12 -4.67 -20.12
C LEU A 462 9.64 -4.97 -20.44
N GLN A 463 8.71 -4.65 -19.54
CA GLN A 463 7.27 -4.80 -19.81
C GLN A 463 6.77 -3.86 -20.93
N ASP A 464 7.33 -2.65 -21.00
CA ASP A 464 6.97 -1.64 -21.99
C ASP A 464 7.57 -1.92 -23.38
N GLY A 465 8.46 -2.93 -23.51
CA GLY A 465 9.00 -3.38 -24.79
C GLY A 465 10.47 -3.08 -25.02
N ILE A 466 11.17 -2.48 -24.05
CA ILE A 466 12.63 -2.27 -24.10
C ILE A 466 13.33 -3.64 -24.10
N ARG A 467 14.31 -3.82 -25.00
CA ARG A 467 15.09 -5.07 -25.13
C ARG A 467 16.60 -4.84 -25.22
N LEU A 468 17.06 -3.60 -25.22
CA LEU A 468 18.45 -3.21 -25.07
C LEU A 468 18.61 -2.45 -23.75
N LEU A 469 19.48 -2.95 -22.86
CA LEU A 469 19.77 -2.30 -21.58
C LEU A 469 21.24 -1.88 -21.52
N LEU A 470 21.50 -0.59 -21.33
CA LEU A 470 22.85 -0.05 -21.10
C LEU A 470 23.08 0.06 -19.59
N LEU A 471 24.09 -0.66 -19.10
CA LEU A 471 24.34 -0.85 -17.67
C LEU A 471 25.76 -0.44 -17.29
N ASP A 472 25.88 0.31 -16.20
CA ASP A 472 27.14 0.84 -15.70
C ASP A 472 27.42 0.24 -14.32
N PRO A 473 28.07 -0.92 -14.25
CA PRO A 473 28.45 -1.52 -12.98
C PRO A 473 29.63 -0.77 -12.35
N HIS A 474 29.53 -0.48 -11.06
CA HIS A 474 30.54 0.17 -10.26
C HIS A 474 30.81 -0.60 -8.96
N HIS A 475 32.03 -0.49 -8.44
CA HIS A 475 32.36 -0.96 -7.11
C HIS A 475 31.71 -0.05 -6.06
N GLY A 476 30.92 -0.65 -5.16
CA GLY A 476 30.23 0.09 -4.11
C GLY A 476 30.24 -0.61 -2.76
N VAL A 477 30.07 0.18 -1.70
CA VAL A 477 29.99 -0.28 -0.32
C VAL A 477 28.64 0.11 0.26
N ARG A 478 27.85 -0.89 0.63
CA ARG A 478 26.57 -0.69 1.31
C ARG A 478 26.78 -0.51 2.81
N ASP A 479 26.31 0.63 3.31
CA ASP A 479 26.27 0.99 4.73
C ASP A 479 24.82 1.40 5.11
N GLY A 480 24.09 0.48 5.75
CA GLY A 480 22.66 0.63 5.98
C GLY A 480 21.86 0.75 4.67
N SER A 481 21.06 1.82 4.55
CA SER A 481 20.28 2.14 3.33
C SER A 481 21.10 2.86 2.25
N ARG A 482 22.33 3.29 2.55
CA ARG A 482 23.16 4.07 1.63
C ARG A 482 24.16 3.18 0.91
N VAL A 483 24.53 3.57 -0.30
CA VAL A 483 25.63 2.96 -1.07
C VAL A 483 26.64 4.06 -1.34
N ARG A 484 27.91 3.80 -1.03
CA ARG A 484 29.03 4.70 -1.32
C ARG A 484 29.87 4.11 -2.45
N THR A 485 30.35 4.94 -3.36
CA THR A 485 31.24 4.48 -4.44
C THR A 485 32.63 4.18 -3.90
N ASP A 486 33.20 3.04 -4.29
CA ASP A 486 34.58 2.66 -4.02
C ASP A 486 35.47 3.10 -5.20
N LEU A 487 35.77 4.41 -5.28
CA LEU A 487 36.50 5.01 -6.40
C LEU A 487 37.90 4.42 -6.61
N GLU A 488 38.55 3.99 -5.53
CA GLU A 488 39.85 3.33 -5.60
C GLU A 488 39.74 2.00 -6.33
N ALA A 489 38.71 1.20 -6.01
CA ALA A 489 38.45 -0.07 -6.70
C ALA A 489 38.02 0.13 -8.16
N ASP A 490 37.29 1.20 -8.47
CA ASP A 490 36.93 1.60 -9.85
C ASP A 490 38.11 2.16 -10.67
N GLY A 491 39.29 2.38 -10.06
CA GLY A 491 40.42 3.03 -10.74
C GLY A 491 40.15 4.48 -11.16
N SER A 492 39.22 5.14 -10.47
CA SER A 492 38.82 6.52 -10.68
C SER A 492 39.25 7.41 -9.51
N ASP A 493 39.04 8.71 -9.65
CA ASP A 493 39.27 9.66 -8.57
C ASP A 493 38.19 10.75 -8.55
N ARG A 494 38.10 11.46 -7.43
CA ARG A 494 37.11 12.50 -7.23
C ARG A 494 37.15 13.58 -8.33
N ASN A 495 38.32 13.92 -8.85
CA ASN A 495 38.45 14.98 -9.86
C ASN A 495 37.90 14.51 -11.21
N ARG A 496 38.17 13.26 -11.60
CA ARG A 496 37.62 12.64 -12.82
C ARG A 496 36.09 12.58 -12.77
N VAL A 497 35.53 12.16 -11.65
CA VAL A 497 34.07 12.08 -11.46
C VAL A 497 33.44 13.48 -11.38
N ALA A 498 34.09 14.44 -10.71
CA ALA A 498 33.61 15.82 -10.64
C ALA A 498 33.62 16.53 -12.01
N ALA A 499 34.43 16.10 -12.96
CA ALA A 499 34.42 16.63 -14.33
C ALA A 499 33.19 16.17 -15.15
N GLN A 500 32.59 15.04 -14.77
CA GLN A 500 31.41 14.46 -15.42
C GLN A 500 30.09 14.93 -14.78
N LEU A 501 30.16 15.50 -13.58
CA LEU A 501 29.01 15.91 -12.79
C LEU A 501 28.95 17.42 -12.61
N SER A 502 27.74 17.96 -12.35
CA SER A 502 27.62 19.37 -11.98
C SER A 502 28.17 19.61 -10.56
N PRO A 503 28.68 20.82 -10.23
CA PRO A 503 29.13 21.12 -8.87
C PRO A 503 28.03 20.91 -7.81
N GLY A 504 26.76 21.09 -8.19
CA GLY A 504 25.61 20.81 -7.33
C GLY A 504 25.45 19.32 -7.03
N ALA A 505 25.65 18.46 -8.03
CA ALA A 505 25.58 17.01 -7.90
C ALA A 505 26.67 16.46 -6.99
N VAL A 506 27.91 16.94 -7.15
CA VAL A 506 29.02 16.56 -6.26
C VAL A 506 28.70 16.95 -4.80
N ARG A 507 28.19 18.16 -4.56
CA ARG A 507 27.77 18.58 -3.21
C ARG A 507 26.61 17.75 -2.66
N ALA A 508 25.67 17.34 -3.51
CA ALA A 508 24.57 16.48 -3.09
C ALA A 508 25.08 15.09 -2.67
N ALA A 509 25.95 14.48 -3.47
CA ALA A 509 26.63 13.23 -3.13
C ALA A 509 27.40 13.36 -1.81
N GLU A 510 28.15 14.45 -1.64
CA GLU A 510 28.93 14.69 -0.42
C GLU A 510 28.07 14.83 0.84
N ARG A 511 26.84 15.38 0.72
CA ARG A 511 25.87 15.46 1.82
C ARG A 511 25.24 14.11 2.15
N LEU A 512 24.97 13.28 1.14
CA LEU A 512 24.30 12.00 1.29
C LEU A 512 25.26 10.89 1.77
N GLY A 513 26.47 10.84 1.22
CA GLY A 513 27.45 9.77 1.48
C GLY A 513 28.72 10.20 2.21
N GLY A 514 28.83 11.46 2.64
CA GLY A 514 30.09 12.02 3.14
C GLY A 514 31.05 12.39 2.00
N ARG A 515 32.27 12.86 2.31
CA ARG A 515 33.21 13.33 1.27
C ARG A 515 33.46 12.24 0.22
N VAL A 516 33.13 12.53 -1.04
CA VAL A 516 33.32 11.64 -2.19
C VAL A 516 34.79 11.24 -2.30
N GLY A 517 35.07 9.95 -2.40
CA GLY A 517 36.43 9.42 -2.50
C GLY A 517 37.29 9.57 -1.26
N LEU A 518 36.73 9.92 -0.09
CA LEU A 518 37.47 10.09 1.15
C LEU A 518 36.77 9.41 2.34
N GLY A 519 37.58 8.86 3.26
CA GLY A 519 37.14 8.23 4.51
C GLY A 519 36.96 6.71 4.42
N ASP A 520 36.94 6.05 5.58
CA ASP A 520 36.85 4.59 5.66
C ASP A 520 35.50 4.07 5.11
N LEU A 521 35.56 3.26 4.06
CA LEU A 521 34.41 2.54 3.54
C LEU A 521 34.12 1.31 4.43
N LYS A 522 33.18 1.49 5.37
CA LYS A 522 32.68 0.43 6.26
C LYS A 522 31.39 -0.14 5.69
N GLY A 523 31.29 -1.46 5.57
CA GLY A 523 30.10 -2.11 5.04
C GLY A 523 30.41 -3.26 4.07
N ARG A 524 29.36 -3.75 3.41
CA ARG A 524 29.49 -4.87 2.46
C ARG A 524 29.83 -4.32 1.07
N ARG A 525 30.99 -4.71 0.55
CA ARG A 525 31.40 -4.49 -0.84
C ARG A 525 30.61 -5.38 -1.79
N ASP A 526 30.08 -4.80 -2.86
CA ASP A 526 29.40 -5.51 -3.94
C ASP A 526 29.48 -4.67 -5.23
N VAL A 527 28.91 -5.18 -6.31
CA VAL A 527 28.73 -4.42 -7.56
C VAL A 527 27.35 -3.78 -7.59
N PHE A 528 27.32 -2.50 -7.88
CA PHE A 528 26.12 -1.67 -7.97
C PHE A 528 26.01 -1.04 -9.35
N LEU A 529 24.80 -0.71 -9.77
CA LEU A 529 24.56 0.11 -10.95
C LEU A 529 24.34 1.54 -10.49
N CYS A 530 25.20 2.47 -10.92
CA CYS A 530 25.09 3.89 -10.56
C CYS A 530 25.72 4.81 -11.62
N HIS A 531 25.28 6.07 -11.70
CA HIS A 531 25.82 7.05 -12.65
C HIS A 531 27.05 7.75 -12.05
N SER A 532 28.24 7.16 -12.22
CA SER A 532 29.54 7.64 -11.70
C SER A 532 29.67 7.72 -10.16
N LEU A 533 28.60 8.09 -9.42
CA LEU A 533 28.50 8.14 -7.96
C LEU A 533 27.24 7.42 -7.49
N CYS A 534 27.43 6.35 -6.73
CA CYS A 534 26.40 5.52 -6.13
C CYS A 534 25.67 6.25 -4.96
N GLU A 535 26.27 7.32 -4.43
CA GLU A 535 25.63 8.20 -3.45
C GLU A 535 24.42 8.95 -4.02
N LEU A 536 24.34 9.10 -5.35
CA LEU A 536 23.28 9.82 -6.06
C LEU A 536 22.12 8.91 -6.48
N GLY A 537 22.24 7.60 -6.23
CA GLY A 537 21.31 6.57 -6.67
C GLY A 537 22.09 5.32 -7.03
N ALA A 538 21.68 4.17 -6.49
CA ALA A 538 22.36 2.91 -6.74
C ALA A 538 21.43 1.72 -6.56
N GLU A 539 21.49 0.81 -7.52
CA GLU A 539 20.78 -0.47 -7.48
C GLU A 539 21.77 -1.63 -7.45
N SER A 540 21.38 -2.76 -6.84
CA SER A 540 22.27 -3.92 -6.80
C SER A 540 22.33 -4.57 -8.18
N PHE A 541 23.52 -4.73 -8.74
CA PHE A 541 23.67 -5.32 -10.07
C PHE A 541 23.09 -6.74 -10.14
N VAL A 542 23.30 -7.54 -9.09
CA VAL A 542 22.74 -8.90 -8.99
C VAL A 542 21.21 -8.88 -8.90
N ALA A 543 20.62 -7.88 -8.23
CA ALA A 543 19.17 -7.77 -8.12
C ALA A 543 18.54 -7.42 -9.48
N GLU A 544 19.13 -6.46 -10.21
CA GLU A 544 18.64 -6.09 -11.54
C GLU A 544 18.83 -7.20 -12.58
N LEU A 545 19.94 -7.95 -12.52
CA LEU A 545 20.07 -9.19 -13.28
C LEU A 545 19.00 -10.23 -12.88
N GLY A 546 18.58 -10.26 -11.61
CA GLY A 546 17.45 -11.06 -11.16
C GLY A 546 16.13 -10.64 -11.81
N VAL A 547 15.90 -9.34 -12.01
CA VAL A 547 14.74 -8.82 -12.75
C VAL A 547 14.76 -9.31 -14.21
N VAL A 548 15.91 -9.26 -14.87
CA VAL A 548 16.08 -9.79 -16.23
C VAL A 548 15.80 -11.29 -16.28
N ARG A 549 16.32 -12.07 -15.31
CA ARG A 549 16.02 -13.50 -15.20
C ARG A 549 14.51 -13.76 -15.10
N ASP A 550 13.84 -13.07 -14.18
CA ASP A 550 12.41 -13.28 -13.94
C ASP A 550 11.57 -12.91 -15.16
N PHE A 551 11.96 -11.84 -15.86
CA PHE A 551 11.36 -11.46 -17.14
C PHE A 551 11.52 -12.55 -18.21
N LEU A 552 12.74 -13.07 -18.40
CA LEU A 552 13.00 -14.15 -19.36
C LEU A 552 12.28 -15.46 -18.94
N ALA A 553 12.14 -15.73 -17.65
CA ALA A 553 11.41 -16.91 -17.18
C ALA A 553 9.90 -16.81 -17.48
N ALA A 554 9.31 -15.63 -17.29
CA ALA A 554 7.91 -15.37 -17.58
C ALA A 554 7.62 -15.27 -19.10
N ASN A 555 8.58 -14.80 -19.90
CA ASN A 555 8.40 -14.53 -21.32
C ASN A 555 9.34 -15.38 -22.17
N ARG A 556 8.86 -16.55 -22.60
CA ARG A 556 9.69 -17.56 -23.29
C ARG A 556 10.17 -17.13 -24.68
N GLY A 557 9.45 -16.23 -25.34
CA GLY A 557 9.77 -15.73 -26.68
C GLY A 557 10.74 -14.56 -26.73
N GLU A 558 11.32 -14.14 -25.60
CA GLU A 558 12.07 -12.88 -25.53
C GLU A 558 13.60 -13.10 -25.55
N VAL A 559 14.29 -12.23 -26.29
CA VAL A 559 15.75 -12.08 -26.33
C VAL A 559 16.08 -10.65 -25.89
N VAL A 560 17.01 -10.52 -24.94
CA VAL A 560 17.46 -9.25 -24.35
C VAL A 560 18.95 -9.04 -24.64
N VAL A 561 19.33 -7.82 -24.96
CA VAL A 561 20.71 -7.38 -25.18
C VAL A 561 21.15 -6.52 -23.99
N LEU A 562 22.26 -6.88 -23.36
CA LEU A 562 22.93 -6.06 -22.35
C LEU A 562 24.19 -5.44 -22.97
N LEU A 563 24.34 -4.12 -22.85
CA LEU A 563 25.56 -3.41 -23.16
C LEU A 563 26.18 -2.91 -21.84
N ILE A 564 27.34 -3.43 -21.48
CA ILE A 564 27.96 -3.20 -20.16
C ILE A 564 29.16 -2.26 -20.28
N GLU A 565 29.14 -1.17 -19.50
CA GLU A 565 30.29 -0.27 -19.36
C GLU A 565 31.42 -0.95 -18.55
N PRO A 566 32.69 -0.84 -18.99
CA PRO A 566 33.84 -1.54 -18.40
C PRO A 566 34.42 -0.78 -17.20
N SER A 567 33.63 -0.72 -16.13
CA SER A 567 34.01 -0.15 -14.81
C SER A 567 34.31 -1.23 -13.76
N VAL A 568 33.92 -2.49 -14.02
CA VAL A 568 34.30 -3.67 -13.20
C VAL A 568 34.88 -4.79 -14.05
N SER A 569 35.68 -5.66 -13.43
CA SER A 569 36.31 -6.79 -14.15
C SER A 569 35.29 -7.81 -14.72
N PRO A 570 35.60 -8.49 -15.84
CA PRO A 570 34.74 -9.54 -16.41
C PRO A 570 34.42 -10.66 -15.42
N GLN A 571 35.33 -10.97 -14.48
CA GLN A 571 35.12 -11.99 -13.44
C GLN A 571 34.00 -11.59 -12.47
N LEU A 572 33.86 -10.30 -12.16
CA LEU A 572 32.78 -9.80 -11.31
C LEU A 572 31.44 -9.85 -12.05
N VAL A 573 31.42 -9.51 -13.34
CA VAL A 573 30.21 -9.65 -14.19
C VAL A 573 29.77 -11.10 -14.27
N ALA A 574 30.67 -12.03 -14.60
CA ALA A 574 30.37 -13.46 -14.62
C ALA A 574 29.92 -13.99 -13.24
N GLY A 575 30.53 -13.48 -12.17
CA GLY A 575 30.11 -13.75 -10.79
C GLY A 575 28.68 -13.29 -10.50
N ALA A 576 28.30 -12.09 -10.96
CA ALA A 576 26.95 -11.55 -10.81
C ALA A 576 25.91 -12.35 -11.61
N LEU A 577 26.20 -12.67 -12.89
CA LEU A 577 25.34 -13.51 -13.74
C LEU A 577 25.13 -14.91 -13.14
N ARG A 578 26.18 -15.50 -12.54
CA ARG A 578 26.08 -16.77 -11.80
C ARG A 578 25.15 -16.66 -10.60
N ARG A 579 25.31 -15.62 -9.77
CA ARG A 579 24.44 -15.39 -8.60
C ARG A 579 22.99 -15.12 -9.00
N ALA A 580 22.78 -14.41 -10.12
CA ALA A 580 21.47 -14.15 -10.68
C ALA A 580 20.83 -15.38 -11.35
N ARG A 581 21.61 -16.44 -11.63
CA ARG A 581 21.21 -17.67 -12.36
C ARG A 581 20.86 -17.41 -13.83
N LEU A 582 21.72 -16.67 -14.52
CA LEU A 582 21.57 -16.33 -15.94
C LEU A 582 22.57 -17.03 -16.87
N LEU A 583 23.51 -17.82 -16.34
CA LEU A 583 24.57 -18.43 -17.17
C LEU A 583 24.03 -19.29 -18.31
N ASP A 584 22.94 -20.02 -18.08
CA ASP A 584 22.32 -20.91 -19.07
C ASP A 584 21.54 -20.16 -20.16
N ALA A 585 21.39 -18.84 -20.04
CA ALA A 585 20.70 -18.01 -21.03
C ALA A 585 21.67 -17.25 -21.94
N LEU A 586 22.98 -17.38 -21.75
CA LEU A 586 23.98 -16.53 -22.41
C LEU A 586 24.23 -16.98 -23.85
N ALA A 587 24.13 -16.04 -24.79
CA ALA A 587 24.39 -16.29 -26.20
C ALA A 587 25.87 -16.19 -26.54
N VAL A 588 26.39 -17.22 -27.21
CA VAL A 588 27.71 -17.19 -27.86
C VAL A 588 27.48 -16.81 -29.32
N LEU A 589 28.12 -15.72 -29.74
CA LEU A 589 28.05 -15.18 -31.08
C LEU A 589 29.43 -15.31 -31.75
N ASP A 590 29.42 -15.60 -33.04
CA ASP A 590 30.60 -15.51 -33.89
C ASP A 590 30.40 -14.32 -34.82
N ARG A 591 31.39 -13.40 -34.87
CA ARG A 591 31.36 -12.22 -35.73
C ARG A 591 31.60 -12.59 -37.19
N ASP A 592 32.37 -13.64 -37.44
CA ASP A 592 32.81 -14.04 -38.77
C ASP A 592 31.75 -14.90 -39.50
N GLU A 593 30.68 -15.29 -38.79
CA GLU A 593 29.51 -15.98 -39.33
C GLU A 593 28.26 -15.07 -39.36
N PRO A 594 27.26 -15.35 -40.22
CA PRO A 594 25.97 -14.69 -40.12
C PRO A 594 25.37 -14.85 -38.71
N LEU A 595 24.99 -13.74 -38.08
CA LEU A 595 24.45 -13.77 -36.72
C LEU A 595 23.19 -14.68 -36.64
N PRO A 596 22.99 -15.40 -35.53
CA PRO A 596 21.88 -16.33 -35.41
C PRO A 596 20.52 -15.62 -35.49
N THR A 597 19.51 -16.32 -36.00
CA THR A 597 18.13 -15.82 -35.95
C THR A 597 17.59 -15.82 -34.53
N LEU A 598 16.63 -14.94 -34.23
CA LEU A 598 15.99 -14.93 -32.91
C LEU A 598 15.34 -16.30 -32.62
N GLY A 599 14.76 -16.96 -33.63
CA GLY A 599 14.24 -18.31 -33.49
C GLY A 599 15.32 -19.36 -33.20
N GLN A 600 16.53 -19.22 -33.74
CA GLN A 600 17.66 -20.10 -33.40
C GLN A 600 18.12 -19.89 -31.95
N LEU A 601 18.26 -18.63 -31.53
CA LEU A 601 18.60 -18.25 -30.15
C LEU A 601 17.60 -18.84 -29.15
N LEU A 602 16.30 -18.65 -29.39
CA LEU A 602 15.25 -19.21 -28.54
C LEU A 602 15.27 -20.75 -28.48
N ARG A 603 15.54 -21.44 -29.60
CA ARG A 603 15.64 -22.91 -29.64
C ARG A 603 16.81 -23.44 -28.83
N ARG A 604 17.92 -22.70 -28.77
CA ARG A 604 19.10 -23.04 -27.96
C ARG A 604 18.93 -22.68 -26.48
N GLY A 605 18.04 -21.75 -26.16
CA GLY A 605 17.90 -21.17 -24.83
C GLY A 605 18.75 -19.92 -24.60
N ASP A 606 19.50 -19.51 -25.62
CA ASP A 606 20.45 -18.39 -25.66
C ASP A 606 19.71 -17.05 -25.76
N ARG A 607 19.10 -16.60 -24.66
CA ARG A 607 18.15 -15.47 -24.63
C ARG A 607 18.74 -14.16 -24.13
N LEU A 608 20.01 -14.15 -23.77
CA LEU A 608 20.72 -13.00 -23.25
C LEU A 608 22.03 -12.78 -24.02
N VAL A 609 22.07 -11.74 -24.84
CA VAL A 609 23.30 -11.30 -25.52
C VAL A 609 24.01 -10.30 -24.63
N VAL A 610 25.29 -10.53 -24.33
CA VAL A 610 26.08 -9.63 -23.48
C VAL A 610 27.23 -9.03 -24.28
N LEU A 611 27.17 -7.73 -24.48
CA LEU A 611 28.19 -6.91 -25.12
C LEU A 611 28.87 -6.04 -24.06
N THR A 612 30.16 -5.74 -24.22
CA THR A 612 30.87 -4.81 -23.33
C THR A 612 31.77 -3.86 -24.11
N GLU A 613 31.88 -2.61 -23.67
CA GLU A 613 32.66 -1.59 -24.40
C GLU A 613 34.17 -1.85 -24.39
N ARG A 614 34.69 -2.58 -23.39
CA ARG A 614 36.09 -3.05 -23.32
C ARG A 614 36.15 -4.43 -22.66
N ASP A 615 37.31 -5.09 -22.74
CA ASP A 615 37.60 -6.35 -22.04
C ASP A 615 36.74 -7.56 -22.48
N GLY A 616 36.07 -7.46 -23.64
CA GLY A 616 35.39 -8.58 -24.29
C GLY A 616 36.35 -9.69 -24.72
N GLY A 617 35.82 -10.91 -24.85
CA GLY A 617 36.59 -12.13 -25.16
C GLY A 617 37.13 -12.85 -23.92
N ALA A 618 36.93 -12.31 -22.70
CA ALA A 618 37.28 -13.01 -21.46
C ALA A 618 36.47 -14.29 -21.22
N TYR A 619 35.28 -14.37 -21.82
CA TYR A 619 34.43 -15.55 -21.92
C TYR A 619 33.78 -15.57 -23.31
N ASP A 620 33.49 -16.74 -23.85
CA ASP A 620 32.93 -16.91 -25.21
C ASP A 620 31.59 -16.19 -25.43
N TRP A 621 30.83 -15.92 -24.35
CA TRP A 621 29.56 -15.19 -24.38
C TRP A 621 29.69 -13.69 -24.06
N TYR A 622 30.90 -13.22 -23.72
CA TYR A 622 31.16 -11.85 -23.28
C TYR A 622 31.82 -11.05 -24.41
N HIS A 623 30.98 -10.51 -25.28
CA HIS A 623 31.39 -10.03 -26.60
C HIS A 623 31.98 -8.61 -26.55
N PRO A 624 33.08 -8.33 -27.28
CA PRO A 624 33.59 -6.97 -27.42
C PRO A 624 32.63 -6.15 -28.28
N ALA A 625 31.91 -5.21 -27.67
CA ALA A 625 30.80 -4.48 -28.28
C ALA A 625 31.19 -3.85 -29.62
N PHE A 626 32.33 -3.17 -29.68
CA PHE A 626 32.77 -2.44 -30.89
C PHE A 626 33.35 -3.31 -32.00
N SER A 627 33.37 -4.63 -31.82
CA SER A 627 33.55 -5.58 -32.94
C SER A 627 32.22 -6.00 -33.57
N PHE A 628 31.11 -5.81 -32.84
CA PHE A 628 29.75 -6.13 -33.28
C PHE A 628 28.94 -4.88 -33.63
N VAL A 629 29.20 -3.75 -32.98
CA VAL A 629 28.39 -2.53 -32.98
C VAL A 629 29.22 -1.33 -33.43
N GLN A 630 28.71 -0.62 -34.44
CA GLN A 630 29.09 0.76 -34.72
C GLN A 630 28.07 1.69 -34.08
N ASP A 631 28.52 2.82 -33.54
CA ASP A 631 27.61 3.80 -32.94
C ASP A 631 27.76 5.22 -33.51
N THR A 632 26.77 6.05 -33.17
CA THR A 632 26.80 7.50 -33.44
C THR A 632 27.43 8.27 -32.27
N PRO A 633 27.86 9.54 -32.45
CA PRO A 633 28.56 10.28 -31.40
C PRO A 633 27.72 10.49 -30.13
N LEU A 634 28.39 10.47 -28.99
CA LEU A 634 27.87 10.84 -27.67
C LEU A 634 27.95 12.37 -27.45
N GLY A 635 27.38 12.88 -26.36
CA GLY A 635 27.65 14.25 -25.89
C GLY A 635 26.75 15.36 -26.44
N ALA A 636 25.71 15.04 -27.21
CA ALA A 636 24.80 16.03 -27.77
C ALA A 636 24.05 16.79 -26.66
N ARG A 637 24.23 18.12 -26.58
CA ARG A 637 23.59 19.00 -25.60
C ARG A 637 22.22 19.52 -26.06
N LYS A 638 21.91 19.37 -27.35
CA LYS A 638 20.62 19.72 -27.99
C LYS A 638 20.35 18.82 -29.21
N ALA A 639 19.09 18.68 -29.60
CA ALA A 639 18.68 17.76 -30.68
C ALA A 639 19.34 18.08 -32.04
N SER A 640 19.69 19.33 -32.33
CA SER A 640 20.35 19.69 -33.58
C SER A 640 21.82 19.26 -33.67
N GLU A 641 22.41 18.75 -32.59
CA GLU A 641 23.78 18.20 -32.57
C GLU A 641 23.81 16.69 -32.87
N PHE A 642 22.64 16.06 -33.04
CA PHE A 642 22.53 14.66 -33.40
C PHE A 642 23.08 14.38 -34.79
N SER A 643 24.20 13.64 -34.83
CA SER A 643 24.88 13.21 -36.04
C SER A 643 24.73 11.70 -36.30
N CYS A 644 24.93 11.28 -37.55
CA CYS A 644 25.04 9.88 -37.96
C CYS A 644 26.51 9.47 -38.21
N ALA A 645 27.48 10.36 -37.97
CA ALA A 645 28.91 10.08 -38.16
C ALA A 645 29.38 8.85 -37.34
N PRO A 646 30.40 8.12 -37.80
CA PRO A 646 31.03 7.08 -37.00
C PRO A 646 31.61 7.66 -35.70
N ASN A 647 31.45 6.92 -34.59
CA ASN A 647 32.06 7.27 -33.31
C ASN A 647 32.94 6.12 -32.80
N ARG A 648 32.34 4.98 -32.46
CA ARG A 648 33.03 3.73 -32.07
C ARG A 648 32.56 2.59 -32.97
N GLY A 649 33.33 1.50 -33.00
CA GLY A 649 33.05 0.33 -33.83
C GLY A 649 33.94 0.21 -35.07
N ASP A 650 34.21 -1.02 -35.49
CA ASP A 650 34.89 -1.31 -36.77
C ASP A 650 33.95 -1.04 -37.96
N GLU A 651 34.47 -0.65 -39.12
CA GLU A 651 33.67 -0.33 -40.32
C GLU A 651 32.79 -1.49 -40.81
N ASP A 652 33.19 -2.73 -40.53
CA ASP A 652 32.49 -3.96 -40.87
C ASP A 652 31.68 -4.55 -39.71
N SER A 653 31.67 -3.93 -38.52
CA SER A 653 30.84 -4.37 -37.38
C SER A 653 29.37 -4.46 -37.80
N PRO A 654 28.66 -5.58 -37.61
CA PRO A 654 27.35 -5.87 -38.23
C PRO A 654 26.18 -5.00 -37.75
N LEU A 655 26.22 -4.48 -36.53
CA LEU A 655 25.11 -3.74 -35.90
C LEU A 655 25.36 -2.23 -35.93
N LEU A 656 24.30 -1.44 -36.14
CA LEU A 656 24.34 0.02 -35.98
C LEU A 656 23.49 0.47 -34.78
N MET A 657 24.12 1.22 -33.87
CA MET A 657 23.50 1.81 -32.69
C MET A 657 23.38 3.34 -32.78
N LEU A 658 22.17 3.84 -32.52
CA LEU A 658 21.92 5.27 -32.35
C LEU A 658 21.99 5.65 -30.88
N ASN A 659 22.92 6.54 -30.56
CA ASN A 659 22.96 7.26 -29.30
C ASN A 659 22.04 8.49 -29.40
N HIS A 660 20.87 8.44 -28.76
CA HIS A 660 19.79 9.43 -28.93
C HIS A 660 19.27 9.97 -27.60
N TRP A 661 20.09 10.76 -26.92
CA TRP A 661 19.70 11.51 -25.73
C TRP A 661 20.40 12.87 -25.65
N ILE A 662 19.81 13.78 -24.88
CA ILE A 662 20.36 15.08 -24.55
C ILE A 662 21.25 14.92 -23.32
N ASP A 663 22.55 14.88 -23.56
CA ASP A 663 23.58 14.64 -22.55
C ASP A 663 23.85 15.90 -21.71
N ARG A 664 22.91 16.27 -20.85
CA ARG A 664 23.06 17.32 -19.83
C ARG A 664 22.80 16.73 -18.46
N PHE A 665 23.52 17.22 -17.45
CA PHE A 665 23.39 16.72 -16.08
C PHE A 665 22.78 17.79 -15.15
N PRO A 666 21.72 17.49 -14.38
CA PRO A 666 20.93 16.25 -14.41
C PRO A 666 20.24 16.00 -15.77
N PRO A 667 19.92 14.74 -16.13
CA PRO A 667 19.23 14.41 -17.39
C PRO A 667 17.91 15.19 -17.53
N PRO A 668 17.78 16.08 -18.54
CA PRO A 668 16.64 16.98 -18.64
C PRO A 668 15.44 16.27 -19.29
N PHE A 669 14.41 15.96 -18.50
CA PHE A 669 13.20 15.26 -18.97
C PHE A 669 12.55 15.96 -20.17
N SER A 670 12.27 17.26 -20.04
CA SER A 670 11.53 18.00 -21.07
C SER A 670 12.27 18.07 -22.41
N ALA A 671 13.59 18.15 -22.39
CA ALA A 671 14.41 18.21 -23.60
C ALA A 671 14.50 16.85 -24.30
N ASN A 672 14.69 15.77 -23.53
CA ASN A 672 14.71 14.41 -24.06
C ASN A 672 13.34 13.99 -24.61
N ARG A 673 12.24 14.28 -23.91
CA ARG A 673 10.88 14.00 -24.40
C ARG A 673 10.60 14.65 -25.77
N ARG A 674 11.04 15.90 -25.96
CA ARG A 674 10.90 16.60 -27.26
C ARG A 674 11.82 16.03 -28.35
N ALA A 675 13.03 15.63 -27.97
CA ALA A 675 14.03 15.10 -28.90
C ALA A 675 13.74 13.67 -29.35
N SER A 676 13.01 12.88 -28.55
CA SER A 676 12.80 11.44 -28.74
C SER A 676 11.35 11.09 -29.09
N THR A 677 10.61 12.01 -29.74
CA THR A 677 9.28 11.68 -30.30
C THR A 677 9.40 10.64 -31.42
N ALA A 678 8.34 9.88 -31.70
CA ALA A 678 8.35 8.90 -32.78
C ALA A 678 8.72 9.55 -34.13
N ALA A 679 8.21 10.75 -34.41
CA ALA A 679 8.56 11.49 -35.63
C ALA A 679 10.07 11.82 -35.70
N ALA A 680 10.65 12.35 -34.63
CA ALA A 680 12.07 12.71 -34.59
C ALA A 680 12.98 11.46 -34.71
N LEU A 681 12.58 10.35 -34.08
CA LEU A 681 13.31 9.09 -34.17
C LEU A 681 13.23 8.49 -35.58
N ARG A 682 12.05 8.48 -36.23
CA ARG A 682 11.90 8.00 -37.62
C ARG A 682 12.79 8.79 -38.58
N GLU A 683 12.80 10.12 -38.45
CA GLU A 683 13.63 10.99 -39.28
C GLU A 683 15.11 10.68 -39.10
N ARG A 684 15.57 10.53 -37.84
CA ARG A 684 16.97 10.24 -37.57
C ARG A 684 17.37 8.83 -38.01
N VAL A 685 16.52 7.83 -37.82
CA VAL A 685 16.77 6.46 -38.31
C VAL A 685 16.94 6.49 -39.82
N ALA A 686 15.95 7.01 -40.57
CA ALA A 686 16.01 7.05 -42.04
C ALA A 686 17.27 7.78 -42.55
N ARG A 687 17.61 8.91 -41.93
CA ARG A 687 18.84 9.66 -42.26
C ARG A 687 20.10 8.83 -41.99
N CYS A 688 20.21 8.21 -40.82
CA CYS A 688 21.40 7.43 -40.47
C CYS A 688 21.52 6.15 -41.29
N GLU A 689 20.42 5.49 -41.64
CA GLU A 689 20.44 4.33 -42.54
C GLU A 689 20.92 4.71 -43.94
N GLN A 690 20.46 5.86 -44.45
CA GLN A 690 20.91 6.41 -45.73
C GLN A 690 22.41 6.79 -45.70
N GLU A 691 22.86 7.51 -44.67
CA GLU A 691 24.26 7.95 -44.54
C GLU A 691 25.23 6.80 -44.27
N ARG A 692 24.79 5.77 -43.54
CA ARG A 692 25.63 4.61 -43.16
C ARG A 692 25.49 3.43 -44.11
N GLY A 693 24.51 3.45 -45.02
CA GLY A 693 24.28 2.39 -45.99
C GLY A 693 23.90 1.05 -45.37
N ARG A 694 23.24 1.05 -44.21
CA ARG A 694 22.86 -0.15 -43.45
C ARG A 694 21.69 0.14 -42.50
N PRO A 695 20.90 -0.88 -42.12
CA PRO A 695 19.81 -0.70 -41.17
C PRO A 695 20.32 -0.32 -39.78
N VAL A 696 19.49 0.40 -39.02
CA VAL A 696 19.71 0.66 -37.59
C VAL A 696 19.16 -0.53 -36.79
N ASN A 697 19.97 -1.06 -35.87
CA ASN A 697 19.60 -2.23 -35.06
C ASN A 697 19.34 -1.88 -33.60
N LEU A 698 20.02 -0.87 -33.06
CA LEU A 698 19.97 -0.54 -31.64
C LEU A 698 19.63 0.95 -31.50
N ILE A 699 18.62 1.30 -30.70
CA ILE A 699 18.25 2.72 -30.47
C ILE A 699 18.19 2.96 -28.97
N ALA A 700 19.16 3.70 -28.43
CA ALA A 700 19.22 4.01 -27.00
C ALA A 700 18.77 5.44 -26.72
N VAL A 701 17.84 5.60 -25.77
CA VAL A 701 17.27 6.91 -25.35
C VAL A 701 17.27 7.08 -23.83
N ASP A 702 17.22 8.33 -23.38
CA ASP A 702 16.76 8.66 -22.02
C ASP A 702 15.22 8.71 -21.99
N PHE A 703 14.62 8.40 -20.83
CA PHE A 703 13.18 8.39 -20.57
C PHE A 703 12.38 7.53 -21.55
N GLY A 704 12.71 6.23 -21.61
CA GLY A 704 12.12 5.27 -22.55
C GLY A 704 10.58 5.26 -22.56
N ASP A 705 9.95 5.38 -21.40
CA ASP A 705 8.48 5.41 -21.21
C ASP A 705 7.80 6.64 -21.82
N ALA A 706 8.55 7.74 -21.98
CA ALA A 706 8.07 9.00 -22.53
C ALA A 706 8.64 9.28 -23.95
N SER A 707 9.19 8.25 -24.60
CA SER A 707 9.80 8.32 -25.93
C SER A 707 9.02 7.50 -26.96
N GLY A 708 9.23 7.77 -28.25
CA GLY A 708 8.70 6.96 -29.35
C GLY A 708 9.53 5.71 -29.67
N VAL A 709 10.53 5.34 -28.86
CA VAL A 709 11.54 4.32 -29.24
C VAL A 709 10.93 2.95 -29.48
N VAL A 710 9.99 2.51 -28.64
CA VAL A 710 9.33 1.20 -28.77
C VAL A 710 8.38 1.19 -29.98
N GLU A 711 7.65 2.28 -30.21
CA GLU A 711 6.77 2.45 -31.38
C GLU A 711 7.58 2.34 -32.68
N VAL A 712 8.67 3.11 -32.78
CA VAL A 712 9.52 3.14 -33.98
C VAL A 712 10.20 1.80 -34.21
N ALA A 713 10.73 1.16 -33.16
CA ALA A 713 11.32 -0.17 -33.31
C ALA A 713 10.30 -1.22 -33.81
N ARG A 714 9.05 -1.16 -33.31
CA ARG A 714 7.97 -2.04 -33.79
C ARG A 714 7.61 -1.78 -35.26
N GLU A 715 7.53 -0.51 -35.67
CA GLU A 715 7.28 -0.15 -37.07
C GLU A 715 8.38 -0.68 -37.99
N LEU A 716 9.65 -0.46 -37.66
CA LEU A 716 10.80 -0.88 -38.49
C LEU A 716 10.85 -2.41 -38.61
N ASN A 717 10.60 -3.11 -37.50
CA ASN A 717 10.53 -4.57 -37.46
C ASN A 717 9.35 -5.16 -38.26
N ALA A 718 8.29 -4.39 -38.51
CA ALA A 718 7.16 -4.80 -39.33
C ALA A 718 7.38 -4.51 -40.83
N ARG A 719 8.14 -3.45 -41.18
CA ARG A 719 8.39 -3.05 -42.58
C ARG A 719 9.25 -4.04 -43.36
N ALA A 720 10.10 -4.81 -42.68
CA ALA A 720 10.92 -5.83 -43.32
C ALA A 720 10.12 -6.95 -44.00
N ASP A 721 8.79 -7.02 -43.78
CA ASP A 721 7.89 -8.04 -44.33
C ASP A 721 7.30 -7.69 -45.71
N ASP A 722 7.55 -6.51 -46.28
CA ASP A 722 7.10 -6.14 -47.63
C ASP A 722 8.27 -5.85 -48.58
N PRO A 723 8.68 -6.80 -49.44
CA PRO A 723 9.71 -6.56 -50.45
C PRO A 723 9.22 -5.65 -51.61
N GLY A 724 8.03 -5.06 -51.51
CA GLY A 724 7.35 -4.34 -52.58
C GLY A 724 7.61 -2.83 -52.70
N ASP A 725 8.32 -2.17 -51.78
CA ASP A 725 8.50 -0.71 -51.84
C ASP A 725 9.98 -0.29 -51.78
N VAL A 726 10.71 -0.66 -52.82
CA VAL A 726 11.90 0.08 -53.26
C VAL A 726 11.49 0.79 -54.56
N GLY A 727 10.92 1.98 -54.41
CA GLY A 727 10.53 2.89 -55.49
C GLY A 727 11.13 4.27 -55.31
#